data_AF-A0A836EK19-F1
#
_entry.id   AF-A0A836EK19-F1
#
_cell.length_a   1.000
_cell.length_b   1.000
_cell.length_c   1.000
_cell.angle_alpha   90.00
_cell.angle_beta   90.00
_cell.angle_gamma   90.00
#
_symmetry.space_group_name_H-M   'P 1'
#
loop_
_entity.id
_entity.type
_entity.pdbx_description
1 polymer ?
#
loop_
_entity_poly.entity_id
_entity_poly.type
_entity_poly.pdbx_seq_one_letter_code
_entity_poly.pdbx_strand_id
1 'polypeptide(L)'
;MSSYEEKVTATICPKAETDCNITLKRNRLANDESAKNHTATTQNNKSTEIKYVPRIKWLDFSAQLFIHGGCLYGLYLVLTQAKLLTSLWVFVTIYTSGFGITAGVHRLWSHKAYKAKWPLRLFLVFLFTITGQVYFNNILFVQKDVYTWALDHRVHHKYSETDADPHDVRRGFFFAHVGWLFTTPHPDVVAKRKAADVSDLEADPIVMLYIPLFALLTIALPVGIPCYFWSESLWISFWVNFNFRFCINLNIAFSVNSVAHMWGQKPYDKNISPVENIAVSIAALGEGYHNYHHVFPWDYKTGELGDYPFNLTTAFIDAFARIGWAYDRKYVSPNMIHRRAHRCGDGSHVWGYGDVDISKEDLEELDVMDNHELHFCNNKFKKFIIQVCATDRFIEVQYAGNDEEKATYFDNHNIDMKEFMEQNSNSNGNNNEIKKRSMKWTAVLFYIYLHVFGFVGLYFLFIKAKWMTVFYFLFLITTSFIGLTAGAHRLYAHQTYVATSQIRFFIMLAHTIAGVGSIYDWVFWHRMHHKYHGTERDPYNHNKGFFYSHVISNLLSVPSDIKTYARDIDMRDVDMDGYIWTQRKFYWILFIVLGFLLPIHAAVVYWNESYTNSFMIIGAARLLITTNISWLVNSALLVWGLKKGDKFPVDDNSVFFLSKSYWLNYHYMLPWDWKNDEFGSYERGFITFILKMWYELDLINQLKTATCDDVREALYKVASSEMTMDEALAEVKQNAEEVAYKEKLMYRH
;
A
#
# COMPACT_ATOMS: atom_id res chain seq x y z
N MET A 1 -41.74 1.08 -47.72
CA MET A 1 -41.19 1.43 -49.05
C MET A 1 -40.11 2.47 -48.81
N SER A 2 -38.82 2.33 -49.07
CA SER A 2 -37.95 1.38 -49.78
C SER A 2 -36.53 1.70 -49.28
N SER A 3 -35.89 0.83 -48.47
CA SER A 3 -34.64 0.11 -48.76
C SER A 3 -33.56 0.87 -49.53
N TYR A 4 -32.37 1.03 -48.92
CA TYR A 4 -31.08 0.81 -49.57
C TYR A 4 -30.06 0.38 -48.52
N GLU A 5 -29.77 -0.92 -48.51
CA GLU A 5 -28.61 -1.55 -47.88
C GLU A 5 -27.37 -1.27 -48.74
N GLU A 6 -26.22 -1.00 -48.11
CA GLU A 6 -24.93 -1.15 -48.76
C GLU A 6 -24.04 -2.09 -47.94
N LYS A 7 -23.55 -3.11 -48.64
CA LYS A 7 -22.92 -4.34 -48.16
C LYS A 7 -21.47 -4.09 -47.75
N VAL A 8 -21.10 -4.52 -46.54
CA VAL A 8 -19.70 -4.72 -46.15
C VAL A 8 -19.28 -6.12 -46.60
N THR A 9 -18.31 -6.19 -47.53
CA THR A 9 -17.70 -7.44 -48.00
C THR A 9 -16.74 -7.98 -46.95
N ALA A 10 -17.02 -9.21 -46.49
CA ALA A 10 -16.11 -10.02 -45.69
C ALA A 10 -14.87 -10.37 -46.51
N THR A 11 -13.68 -9.97 -46.05
CA THR A 11 -12.43 -10.50 -46.61
C THR A 11 -11.91 -11.59 -45.70
N ILE A 12 -11.82 -12.77 -46.30
CA ILE A 12 -11.44 -14.06 -45.74
C ILE A 12 -10.00 -14.00 -45.22
N CYS A 13 -9.82 -14.46 -43.99
CA CYS A 13 -8.54 -14.69 -43.35
C CYS A 13 -7.95 -16.02 -43.89
N PRO A 14 -6.75 -16.07 -44.49
CA PRO A 14 -6.08 -17.34 -44.71
C PRO A 14 -5.46 -17.81 -43.38
N LYS A 15 -5.91 -18.98 -42.90
CA LYS A 15 -5.19 -19.80 -41.92
C LYS A 15 -4.01 -20.52 -42.60
N ALA A 16 -3.03 -20.87 -41.77
CA ALA A 16 -1.87 -21.76 -41.98
C ALA A 16 -0.55 -21.02 -42.16
N GLU A 17 0.58 -21.40 -41.59
CA GLU A 17 0.96 -22.38 -40.55
C GLU A 17 2.41 -21.99 -40.17
N THR A 18 2.82 -22.40 -38.98
CA THR A 18 4.22 -22.64 -38.55
C THR A 18 5.32 -22.52 -39.61
N ASP A 19 6.27 -21.59 -39.41
CA ASP A 19 7.66 -22.00 -39.18
C ASP A 19 8.57 -20.84 -38.74
N CYS A 20 9.29 -21.11 -37.66
CA CYS A 20 10.33 -20.28 -37.09
C CYS A 20 11.63 -20.57 -37.85
N ASN A 21 12.23 -19.56 -38.51
CA ASN A 21 13.66 -19.38 -38.77
C ASN A 21 13.89 -18.53 -40.03
N ILE A 22 14.22 -17.24 -39.88
CA ILE A 22 15.03 -16.57 -40.91
C ILE A 22 16.19 -15.84 -40.25
N THR A 23 17.29 -16.57 -40.22
CA THR A 23 18.66 -16.11 -40.05
C THR A 23 19.00 -15.09 -41.13
N LEU A 24 19.61 -13.99 -40.71
CA LEU A 24 20.36 -13.05 -41.55
C LEU A 24 21.27 -13.80 -42.54
N LYS A 25 21.05 -13.60 -43.85
CA LYS A 25 22.13 -13.73 -44.83
C LYS A 25 21.91 -12.88 -46.08
N ARG A 26 22.85 -11.95 -46.27
CA ARG A 26 23.21 -11.32 -47.55
C ARG A 26 23.44 -12.39 -48.61
N ASN A 27 22.90 -12.22 -49.82
CA ASN A 27 23.68 -11.96 -51.04
C ASN A 27 22.83 -12.03 -52.34
N ARG A 28 23.06 -11.00 -53.17
CA ARG A 28 23.22 -10.97 -54.65
C ARG A 28 22.76 -12.18 -55.49
N LEU A 29 22.00 -11.87 -56.56
CA LEU A 29 22.25 -12.07 -58.02
C LEU A 29 20.87 -11.90 -58.72
N ALA A 30 20.64 -10.88 -59.54
CA ALA A 30 21.05 -10.70 -60.94
C ALA A 30 20.26 -11.57 -61.94
N ASN A 31 19.86 -10.91 -63.04
CA ASN A 31 19.13 -11.33 -64.26
C ASN A 31 17.60 -11.10 -64.19
N ASP A 32 16.93 -10.46 -65.15
CA ASP A 32 17.27 -10.24 -66.55
C ASP A 32 16.75 -8.93 -67.15
N GLU A 33 17.43 -8.57 -68.23
CA GLU A 33 17.30 -7.42 -69.09
C GLU A 33 15.91 -7.27 -69.73
N SER A 34 15.35 -6.05 -69.64
CA SER A 34 14.69 -5.45 -70.80
C SER A 34 14.89 -3.94 -70.73
N ALA A 35 15.87 -3.48 -71.50
CA ALA A 35 16.13 -2.08 -71.77
C ALA A 35 15.06 -1.54 -72.74
N LYS A 36 14.51 -0.35 -72.44
CA LYS A 36 14.81 0.88 -73.21
C LYS A 36 13.94 2.07 -72.78
N ASN A 37 14.65 3.18 -72.59
CA ASN A 37 14.24 4.55 -72.82
C ASN A 37 13.23 5.17 -71.85
N HIS A 38 13.75 5.82 -70.80
CA HIS A 38 13.51 7.24 -70.58
C HIS A 38 14.64 7.81 -69.72
N THR A 39 15.53 8.57 -70.35
CA THR A 39 16.57 9.38 -69.70
C THR A 39 15.90 10.50 -68.90
N ALA A 40 15.81 10.30 -67.58
CA ALA A 40 15.61 11.36 -66.61
C ALA A 40 17.00 11.82 -66.11
N THR A 41 17.26 13.10 -66.25
CA THR A 41 18.44 13.78 -65.68
C THR A 41 18.28 13.86 -64.16
N THR A 42 18.64 12.79 -63.44
CA THR A 42 18.68 12.83 -61.97
C THR A 42 20.08 13.27 -61.54
N GLN A 43 20.19 14.53 -61.11
CA GLN A 43 21.35 15.03 -60.40
C GLN A 43 21.63 14.13 -59.19
N ASN A 44 22.83 13.55 -59.16
CA ASN A 44 23.39 12.86 -58.00
C ASN A 44 23.63 13.88 -56.86
N ASN A 45 22.61 14.19 -56.08
CA ASN A 45 22.80 14.77 -54.75
C ASN A 45 23.18 13.63 -53.80
N LYS A 46 24.48 13.34 -53.70
CA LYS A 46 25.04 12.67 -52.52
C LYS A 46 24.74 13.56 -51.32
N SER A 47 23.71 13.25 -50.54
CA SER A 47 23.50 13.83 -49.23
C SER A 47 24.68 13.41 -48.34
N THR A 48 25.62 14.33 -48.12
CA THR A 48 26.62 14.20 -47.07
C THR A 48 25.90 14.02 -45.74
N GLU A 49 26.06 12.85 -45.11
CA GLU A 49 25.55 12.56 -43.77
C GLU A 49 26.30 13.48 -42.77
N ILE A 50 25.72 14.64 -42.46
CA ILE A 50 26.32 15.57 -41.50
C ILE A 50 26.13 14.95 -40.11
N LYS A 51 27.23 14.43 -39.53
CA LYS A 51 27.23 13.91 -38.16
C LYS A 51 26.80 15.02 -37.18
N TYR A 52 25.65 14.85 -36.55
CA TYR A 52 25.14 15.80 -35.56
C TYR A 52 26.04 15.85 -34.32
N VAL A 53 26.40 17.06 -33.88
CA VAL A 53 27.14 17.29 -32.63
C VAL A 53 26.31 18.21 -31.73
N PRO A 54 25.83 17.74 -30.57
CA PRO A 54 25.02 18.55 -29.67
C PRO A 54 25.83 19.71 -29.10
N ARG A 55 25.24 20.92 -29.07
CA ARG A 55 25.83 22.11 -28.45
C ARG A 55 25.12 22.42 -27.14
N ILE A 56 25.87 22.89 -26.14
CA ILE A 56 25.32 23.29 -24.85
C ILE A 56 24.66 24.67 -24.98
N LYS A 57 23.42 24.76 -24.51
CA LYS A 57 22.70 26.00 -24.27
C LYS A 57 23.08 26.50 -22.87
N TRP A 58 24.05 27.41 -22.80
CA TRP A 58 24.66 27.84 -21.53
C TRP A 58 23.68 28.45 -20.54
N LEU A 59 22.64 29.14 -21.01
CA LEU A 59 21.61 29.70 -20.14
C LEU A 59 20.79 28.59 -19.44
N ASP A 60 20.32 27.62 -20.22
CA ASP A 60 19.56 26.48 -19.70
C ASP A 60 20.43 25.64 -18.76
N PHE A 61 21.68 25.41 -19.13
CA PHE A 61 22.65 24.71 -18.28
C PHE A 61 22.86 25.43 -16.95
N SER A 62 22.99 26.76 -16.96
CA SER A 62 23.16 27.57 -15.75
C SER A 62 21.90 27.52 -14.86
N ALA A 63 20.71 27.53 -15.45
CA ALA A 63 19.45 27.38 -14.73
C ALA A 63 19.36 25.99 -14.06
N GLN A 64 19.77 24.92 -14.76
CA GLN A 64 19.83 23.58 -14.19
C GLN A 64 20.83 23.50 -13.03
N LEU A 65 22.01 24.12 -13.14
CA LEU A 65 22.98 24.20 -12.05
C LEU A 65 22.41 24.93 -10.83
N PHE A 66 21.71 26.04 -11.04
CA PHE A 66 21.06 26.79 -9.95
C PHE A 66 20.01 25.94 -9.22
N ILE A 67 19.11 25.28 -9.97
CA ILE A 67 18.03 24.47 -9.40
C ILE A 67 18.59 23.26 -8.64
N HIS A 68 19.57 22.54 -9.21
CA HIS A 68 20.14 21.35 -8.58
C HIS A 68 21.07 21.69 -7.41
N GLY A 69 21.88 22.75 -7.52
CA GLY A 69 22.68 23.26 -6.41
C GLY A 69 21.80 23.77 -5.26
N GLY A 70 20.74 24.52 -5.60
CA GLY A 70 19.71 24.96 -4.68
C GLY A 70 18.93 23.81 -4.04
N CYS A 71 18.75 22.69 -4.74
CA CYS A 71 18.12 21.49 -4.21
C CYS A 71 18.95 20.86 -3.09
N LEU A 72 20.28 20.74 -3.26
CA LEU A 72 21.15 20.21 -2.20
C LEU A 72 21.10 21.10 -0.95
N TYR A 73 21.12 22.41 -1.15
CA TYR A 73 21.00 23.36 -0.05
C TYR A 73 19.60 23.32 0.60
N GLY A 74 18.54 23.24 -0.20
CA GLY A 74 17.17 23.09 0.30
C GLY A 74 16.97 21.77 1.06
N LEU A 75 17.57 20.67 0.62
CA LEU A 75 17.56 19.39 1.33
C LEU A 75 18.26 19.51 2.69
N TYR A 76 19.42 20.16 2.73
CA TYR A 76 20.10 20.47 3.99
C TYR A 76 19.19 21.28 4.92
N LEU A 77 18.50 22.29 4.42
CA LEU A 77 17.57 23.10 5.21
C LEU A 77 16.35 22.29 5.68
N VAL A 78 15.78 21.41 4.85
CA VAL A 78 14.68 20.51 5.22
C VAL A 78 15.07 19.66 6.44
N LEU A 79 16.29 19.12 6.45
CA LEU A 79 16.75 18.21 7.50
C LEU A 79 17.18 18.94 8.79
N THR A 80 17.62 20.20 8.70
CA THR A 80 18.26 20.90 9.83
C THR A 80 17.44 22.04 10.42
N GLN A 81 16.71 22.81 9.60
CA GLN A 81 16.15 24.11 10.00
C GLN A 81 14.67 24.29 9.66
N ALA A 82 14.17 23.68 8.59
CA ALA A 82 12.80 23.87 8.15
C ALA A 82 11.81 23.28 9.17
N LYS A 83 10.68 23.97 9.37
CA LYS A 83 9.59 23.44 10.18
C LYS A 83 9.00 22.19 9.52
N LEU A 84 8.46 21.28 10.33
CA LEU A 84 7.85 20.06 9.80
C LEU A 84 6.68 20.39 8.84
N LEU A 85 5.86 21.40 9.15
CA LEU A 85 4.79 21.86 8.26
C LEU A 85 5.31 22.33 6.89
N THR A 86 6.46 23.00 6.83
CA THR A 86 7.08 23.41 5.56
C THR A 86 7.52 22.19 4.75
N SER A 87 8.05 21.17 5.42
CA SER A 87 8.46 19.92 4.77
C SER A 87 7.27 19.12 4.26
N LEU A 88 6.18 19.03 5.05
CA LEU A 88 4.92 18.42 4.64
C LEU A 88 4.27 19.20 3.50
N TRP A 89 4.34 20.52 3.52
CA TRP A 89 3.83 21.38 2.44
C TRP A 89 4.55 21.14 1.12
N VAL A 90 5.88 20.97 1.13
CA VAL A 90 6.64 20.53 -0.06
C VAL A 90 6.11 19.19 -0.59
N PHE A 91 5.95 18.20 0.29
CA PHE A 91 5.44 16.88 -0.11
C PHE A 91 4.04 16.99 -0.73
N VAL A 92 3.11 17.67 -0.05
CA VAL A 92 1.74 17.87 -0.55
C VAL A 92 1.75 18.59 -1.89
N THR A 93 2.55 19.65 -2.05
CA THR A 93 2.60 20.40 -3.31
C THR A 93 3.22 19.59 -4.45
N ILE A 94 4.22 18.76 -4.22
CA ILE A 94 4.79 17.83 -5.22
C ILE A 94 3.69 16.89 -5.73
N TYR A 95 3.04 16.15 -4.84
CA TYR A 95 2.06 15.13 -5.24
C TYR A 95 0.78 15.73 -5.83
N THR A 96 0.28 16.83 -5.27
CA THR A 96 -0.92 17.49 -5.80
C THR A 96 -0.67 18.14 -7.17
N SER A 97 0.47 18.80 -7.37
CA SER A 97 0.83 19.38 -8.67
C SER A 97 1.17 18.30 -9.71
N GLY A 98 1.67 17.14 -9.28
CA GLY A 98 1.96 15.98 -10.12
C GLY A 98 0.74 15.50 -10.95
N PHE A 99 -0.48 15.60 -10.41
CA PHE A 99 -1.71 15.29 -11.17
C PHE A 99 -1.88 16.17 -12.41
N GLY A 100 -1.34 17.39 -12.41
CA GLY A 100 -1.34 18.25 -13.59
C GLY A 100 -0.52 17.67 -14.74
N ILE A 101 0.58 16.98 -14.44
CA ILE A 101 1.39 16.25 -15.43
C ILE A 101 0.68 14.95 -15.82
N THR A 102 0.37 14.10 -14.85
CA THR A 102 -0.07 12.71 -15.11
C THR A 102 -1.51 12.66 -15.62
N ALA A 103 -2.50 13.12 -14.84
CA ALA A 103 -3.89 13.15 -15.29
C ALA A 103 -4.10 14.17 -16.43
N GLY A 104 -3.40 15.30 -16.37
CA GLY A 104 -3.50 16.38 -17.36
C GLY A 104 -2.69 16.13 -18.63
N VAL A 105 -1.49 16.72 -18.69
CA VAL A 105 -0.73 16.84 -19.94
C VAL A 105 -0.43 15.50 -20.58
N HIS A 106 -0.16 14.48 -19.78
CA HIS A 106 0.10 13.13 -20.23
C HIS A 106 -1.18 12.42 -20.72
N ARG A 107 -2.06 11.98 -19.81
CA ARG A 107 -3.19 11.10 -20.16
C ARG A 107 -4.31 11.81 -20.93
N LEU A 108 -4.63 13.06 -20.59
CA LEU A 108 -5.72 13.83 -21.22
C LEU A 108 -5.29 14.45 -22.55
N TRP A 109 -4.27 15.31 -22.54
CA TRP A 109 -3.91 16.10 -23.73
C TRP A 109 -2.95 15.37 -24.69
N SER A 110 -1.98 14.59 -24.20
CA SER A 110 -1.07 13.86 -25.10
C SER A 110 -1.74 12.62 -25.71
N HIS A 111 -2.40 11.82 -24.87
CA HIS A 111 -2.92 10.50 -25.27
C HIS A 111 -4.42 10.44 -25.57
N LYS A 112 -5.20 11.45 -25.17
CA LYS A 112 -6.66 11.46 -25.35
C LYS A 112 -7.31 10.19 -24.78
N ALA A 113 -6.81 9.73 -23.63
CA ALA A 113 -7.23 8.49 -22.99
C ALA A 113 -8.60 8.61 -22.29
N TYR A 114 -9.00 9.84 -21.96
CA TYR A 114 -10.33 10.18 -21.47
C TYR A 114 -10.72 11.60 -21.90
N LYS A 115 -11.97 12.00 -21.64
CA LYS A 115 -12.46 13.37 -21.86
C LYS A 115 -12.78 14.05 -20.54
N ALA A 116 -12.54 15.36 -20.48
CA ALA A 116 -12.76 16.17 -19.28
C ALA A 116 -13.62 17.40 -19.58
N LYS A 117 -14.54 17.73 -18.67
CA LYS A 117 -15.29 19.00 -18.71
C LYS A 117 -14.35 20.17 -18.42
N TRP A 118 -14.76 21.38 -18.80
CA TRP A 118 -13.95 22.59 -18.63
C TRP A 118 -13.45 22.84 -17.19
N PRO A 119 -14.18 22.53 -16.08
CA PRO A 119 -13.66 22.79 -14.74
C PRO A 119 -12.45 21.91 -14.42
N LEU A 120 -12.51 20.63 -14.79
CA LEU A 120 -11.39 19.69 -14.59
C LEU A 120 -10.19 20.08 -15.45
N ARG A 121 -10.42 20.49 -16.70
CA ARG A 121 -9.34 20.98 -17.58
C ARG A 121 -8.63 22.18 -16.99
N LEU A 122 -9.37 23.18 -16.52
CA LEU A 122 -8.80 24.36 -15.89
C LEU A 122 -8.02 24.01 -14.61
N PHE A 123 -8.57 23.11 -13.79
CA PHE A 123 -7.90 22.63 -12.58
C PHE A 123 -6.59 21.90 -12.89
N LEU A 124 -6.55 21.06 -13.93
CA LEU A 124 -5.34 20.35 -14.34
C LEU A 124 -4.28 21.30 -14.91
N VAL A 125 -4.65 22.34 -15.66
CA VAL A 125 -3.70 23.39 -16.10
C VAL A 125 -3.15 24.17 -14.90
N PHE A 126 -3.99 24.49 -13.93
CA PHE A 126 -3.57 25.15 -12.70
C PHE A 126 -2.53 24.30 -11.94
N LEU A 127 -2.80 23.00 -11.74
CA LEU A 127 -1.87 22.08 -11.10
C LEU A 127 -0.57 21.93 -11.90
N PHE A 128 -0.67 21.79 -13.22
CA PHE A 128 0.50 21.69 -14.10
C PHE A 128 1.39 22.94 -14.00
N THR A 129 0.80 24.12 -13.92
CA THR A 129 1.56 25.38 -13.76
C THR A 129 2.34 25.43 -12.44
N ILE A 130 1.80 24.87 -11.35
CA ILE A 130 2.49 24.78 -10.05
C ILE A 130 3.76 23.93 -10.15
N THR A 131 3.78 22.91 -11.02
CA THR A 131 4.97 22.05 -11.21
C THR A 131 6.16 22.82 -11.76
N GLY A 132 5.93 23.92 -12.47
CA GLY A 132 6.96 24.78 -13.03
C GLY A 132 7.61 24.24 -14.31
N GLN A 133 7.08 23.19 -14.94
CA GLN A 133 7.59 22.63 -16.21
C GLN A 133 7.30 23.57 -17.40
N VAL A 134 7.97 24.72 -17.40
CA VAL A 134 7.83 25.79 -18.39
C VAL A 134 9.00 25.73 -19.37
N TYR A 135 8.69 25.75 -20.67
CA TYR A 135 9.69 25.81 -21.72
C TYR A 135 10.00 27.27 -22.08
N PHE A 136 11.13 27.78 -21.62
CA PHE A 136 11.64 29.08 -22.05
C PHE A 136 12.37 28.94 -23.40
N ASN A 137 11.71 29.25 -24.51
CA ASN A 137 12.40 29.45 -25.79
C ASN A 137 12.64 30.95 -26.05
N ASN A 138 13.79 31.26 -26.64
CA ASN A 138 14.36 32.61 -26.87
C ASN A 138 13.57 33.53 -27.83
N ILE A 139 12.33 33.20 -28.20
CA ILE A 139 11.53 34.02 -29.11
C ILE A 139 10.17 34.25 -28.46
N LEU A 140 10.06 35.41 -27.81
CA LEU A 140 8.85 35.99 -27.25
C LEU A 140 8.27 35.17 -26.07
N PHE A 141 7.99 35.86 -24.97
CA PHE A 141 7.25 35.34 -23.83
C PHE A 141 5.88 34.80 -24.28
N VAL A 142 5.84 33.54 -24.72
CA VAL A 142 4.63 32.82 -25.13
C VAL A 142 4.72 31.44 -24.47
N GLN A 143 4.16 31.35 -23.28
CA GLN A 143 4.03 30.10 -22.51
C GLN A 143 2.95 29.25 -23.17
N LYS A 144 3.38 28.33 -24.03
CA LYS A 144 2.57 27.23 -24.59
C LYS A 144 3.01 25.93 -23.92
N ASP A 145 3.05 25.90 -22.59
CA ASP A 145 3.75 24.85 -21.85
C ASP A 145 3.05 23.48 -21.98
N VAL A 146 1.73 23.44 -21.82
CA VAL A 146 0.92 22.23 -22.04
C VAL A 146 1.02 21.75 -23.49
N TYR A 147 0.95 22.68 -24.44
CA TYR A 147 1.06 22.39 -25.87
C TYR A 147 2.43 21.80 -26.24
N THR A 148 3.51 22.42 -25.77
CA THR A 148 4.88 22.02 -26.10
C THR A 148 5.22 20.68 -25.47
N TRP A 149 4.80 20.47 -24.22
CA TRP A 149 4.98 19.20 -23.52
C TRP A 149 4.22 18.08 -24.23
N ALA A 150 2.94 18.29 -24.56
CA ALA A 150 2.13 17.27 -25.24
C ALA A 150 2.65 16.97 -26.66
N LEU A 151 3.16 17.98 -27.37
CA LEU A 151 3.83 17.82 -28.65
C LEU A 151 5.08 16.93 -28.52
N ASP A 152 5.96 17.25 -27.58
CA ASP A 152 7.19 16.48 -27.36
C ASP A 152 6.89 15.04 -26.94
N HIS A 153 5.89 14.83 -26.10
CA HIS A 153 5.47 13.51 -25.66
C HIS A 153 4.88 12.66 -26.81
N ARG A 154 4.07 13.27 -27.70
CA ARG A 154 3.57 12.59 -28.90
C ARG A 154 4.71 12.19 -29.86
N VAL A 155 5.70 13.06 -30.01
CA VAL A 155 6.89 12.76 -30.83
C VAL A 155 7.70 11.63 -30.20
N HIS A 156 7.88 11.64 -28.88
CA HIS A 156 8.54 10.57 -28.13
C HIS A 156 7.88 9.21 -28.36
N HIS A 157 6.57 9.06 -28.15
CA HIS A 157 5.90 7.78 -28.38
C HIS A 157 5.98 7.28 -29.82
N LYS A 158 5.89 8.20 -30.79
CA LYS A 158 5.88 7.82 -32.21
C LYS A 158 7.25 7.41 -32.73
N TYR A 159 8.31 7.98 -32.16
CA TYR A 159 9.68 7.82 -32.64
C TYR A 159 10.63 7.40 -31.52
N SER A 160 10.11 6.69 -30.52
CA SER A 160 10.87 6.26 -29.35
C SER A 160 12.10 5.46 -29.78
N GLU A 161 13.22 5.67 -29.09
CA GLU A 161 14.50 5.05 -29.42
C GLU A 161 14.98 5.33 -30.87
N THR A 162 14.76 6.56 -31.35
CA THR A 162 15.34 7.06 -32.61
C THR A 162 15.95 8.46 -32.42
N ASP A 163 16.70 8.96 -33.40
CA ASP A 163 17.23 10.33 -33.35
C ASP A 163 16.15 11.42 -33.43
N ALA A 164 14.89 11.04 -33.67
CA ALA A 164 13.73 11.91 -33.61
C ALA A 164 13.05 11.92 -32.22
N ASP A 165 13.48 11.08 -31.28
CA ASP A 165 13.04 11.11 -29.88
C ASP A 165 13.69 12.30 -29.15
N PRO A 166 12.90 13.23 -28.55
CA PRO A 166 13.45 14.36 -27.80
C PRO A 166 14.37 13.97 -26.64
N HIS A 167 14.16 12.79 -26.04
CA HIS A 167 14.92 12.30 -24.89
C HIS A 167 15.39 10.85 -25.10
N ASP A 168 15.89 10.55 -26.31
CA ASP A 168 16.42 9.24 -26.73
C ASP A 168 17.33 8.57 -25.68
N VAL A 169 16.83 7.50 -25.06
CA VAL A 169 17.54 6.72 -24.03
C VAL A 169 18.82 6.06 -24.56
N ARG A 170 18.93 5.81 -25.87
CA ARG A 170 20.14 5.21 -26.47
C ARG A 170 21.37 6.11 -26.36
N ARG A 171 21.17 7.42 -26.12
CA ARG A 171 22.23 8.41 -25.87
C ARG A 171 22.73 8.38 -24.42
N GLY A 172 22.19 7.49 -23.59
CA GLY A 172 22.60 7.23 -22.22
C GLY A 172 21.74 7.93 -21.18
N PHE A 173 21.84 7.44 -19.94
CA PHE A 173 21.04 7.88 -18.80
C PHE A 173 21.04 9.41 -18.62
N PHE A 174 22.22 10.04 -18.62
CA PHE A 174 22.33 11.47 -18.36
C PHE A 174 21.63 12.32 -19.43
N PHE A 175 21.71 11.90 -20.70
CA PHE A 175 21.01 12.59 -21.77
C PHE A 175 19.50 12.49 -21.61
N ALA A 176 18.96 11.28 -21.40
CA ALA A 176 17.52 11.04 -21.25
C ALA A 176 16.93 11.64 -19.95
N HIS A 177 17.73 11.70 -18.89
CA HIS A 177 17.31 12.29 -17.61
C HIS A 177 17.28 13.82 -17.67
N VAL A 178 18.39 14.49 -17.99
CA VAL A 178 18.47 15.97 -17.91
C VAL A 178 19.20 16.63 -19.08
N GLY A 179 20.07 15.90 -19.77
CA GLY A 179 20.93 16.44 -20.82
C GLY A 179 20.19 16.99 -22.04
N TRP A 180 19.04 16.41 -22.38
CA TRP A 180 18.21 16.84 -23.51
C TRP A 180 17.68 18.29 -23.36
N LEU A 181 17.53 18.80 -22.13
CA LEU A 181 17.03 20.15 -21.87
C LEU A 181 18.03 21.23 -22.29
N PHE A 182 19.28 21.09 -21.85
CA PHE A 182 20.33 22.09 -22.08
C PHE A 182 21.23 21.78 -23.28
N THR A 183 20.92 20.78 -24.07
CA THR A 183 21.58 20.53 -25.36
C THR A 183 20.68 20.93 -26.52
N THR A 184 21.26 21.31 -27.65
CA THR A 184 20.49 21.54 -28.87
C THR A 184 19.72 20.25 -29.26
N PRO A 185 18.47 20.36 -29.75
CA PRO A 185 17.74 19.19 -30.22
C PRO A 185 18.33 18.68 -31.54
N HIS A 186 18.21 17.37 -31.78
CA HIS A 186 18.58 16.79 -33.08
C HIS A 186 17.70 17.38 -34.20
N PRO A 187 18.21 17.57 -35.44
CA PRO A 187 17.41 18.08 -36.55
C PRO A 187 16.14 17.28 -36.81
N ASP A 188 16.19 15.95 -36.62
CA ASP A 188 15.02 15.08 -36.80
C ASP A 188 13.93 15.35 -35.77
N VAL A 189 14.28 15.64 -34.51
CA VAL A 189 13.32 16.07 -33.48
C VAL A 189 12.59 17.34 -33.95
N VAL A 190 13.34 18.32 -34.48
CA VAL A 190 12.75 19.58 -34.97
C VAL A 190 11.84 19.33 -36.18
N ALA A 191 12.24 18.45 -37.10
CA ALA A 191 11.44 18.08 -38.25
C ALA A 191 10.15 17.35 -37.84
N LYS A 192 10.23 16.40 -36.91
CA LYS A 192 9.07 15.62 -36.44
C LYS A 192 8.12 16.43 -35.58
N ARG A 193 8.61 17.39 -34.77
CA ARG A 193 7.78 18.37 -34.05
C ARG A 193 6.88 19.16 -35.01
N LYS A 194 7.43 19.62 -36.14
CA LYS A 194 6.66 20.37 -37.14
C LYS A 194 5.62 19.53 -37.89
N ALA A 195 5.85 18.22 -37.99
CA ALA A 195 4.99 17.29 -38.71
C ALA A 195 3.93 16.61 -37.84
N ALA A 196 3.99 16.79 -36.52
CA ALA A 196 3.04 16.17 -35.60
C ALA A 196 1.69 16.91 -35.64
N ASP A 197 0.60 16.14 -35.65
CA ASP A 197 -0.74 16.70 -35.56
C ASP A 197 -1.03 17.16 -34.12
N VAL A 198 -1.40 18.42 -33.99
CA VAL A 198 -1.70 19.14 -32.75
C VAL A 198 -2.96 19.99 -32.86
N SER A 199 -3.77 19.78 -33.91
CA SER A 199 -4.98 20.59 -34.18
C SER A 199 -5.98 20.55 -33.01
N ASP A 200 -6.00 19.43 -32.28
CA ASP A 200 -6.84 19.29 -31.08
C ASP A 200 -6.40 20.16 -29.91
N LEU A 201 -5.09 20.41 -29.75
CA LEU A 201 -4.55 21.28 -28.70
C LEU A 201 -4.79 22.75 -29.06
N GLU A 202 -4.69 23.09 -30.34
CA GLU A 202 -4.96 24.43 -30.86
C GLU A 202 -6.45 24.79 -30.75
N ALA A 203 -7.33 23.79 -30.83
CA ALA A 203 -8.77 23.96 -30.66
C ALA A 203 -9.22 24.11 -29.19
N ASP A 204 -8.39 23.74 -28.21
CA ASP A 204 -8.75 23.87 -26.78
C ASP A 204 -8.37 25.27 -26.25
N PRO A 205 -9.36 26.15 -25.97
CA PRO A 205 -9.08 27.50 -25.51
C PRO A 205 -8.36 27.54 -24.14
N ILE A 206 -8.49 26.47 -23.32
CA ILE A 206 -7.81 26.39 -22.02
C ILE A 206 -6.32 26.11 -22.22
N VAL A 207 -5.96 25.29 -23.21
CA VAL A 207 -4.55 25.00 -23.55
C VAL A 207 -3.88 26.21 -24.19
N MET A 208 -4.65 26.98 -24.97
CA MET A 208 -4.16 28.17 -25.66
C MET A 208 -4.19 29.44 -24.79
N LEU A 209 -4.71 29.37 -23.56
CA LEU A 209 -4.76 30.50 -22.63
C LEU A 209 -3.34 30.88 -22.18
N TYR A 210 -2.91 32.09 -22.54
CA TYR A 210 -1.60 32.63 -22.15
C TYR A 210 -1.73 33.62 -20.99
N ILE A 211 -1.25 33.22 -19.80
CA ILE A 211 -1.09 34.12 -18.65
C ILE A 211 0.27 33.80 -18.02
N PRO A 212 1.16 34.80 -17.80
CA PRO A 212 2.47 34.59 -17.20
C PRO A 212 2.37 34.28 -15.69
N LEU A 213 1.82 33.11 -15.35
CA LEU A 213 1.49 32.68 -13.99
C LEU A 213 2.66 32.00 -13.28
N PHE A 214 3.77 31.72 -13.96
CA PHE A 214 4.92 31.02 -13.40
C PHE A 214 5.44 31.69 -12.11
N ALA A 215 5.70 33.00 -12.15
CA ALA A 215 6.19 33.73 -10.96
C ALA A 215 5.19 33.67 -9.80
N LEU A 216 3.89 33.68 -10.10
CA LEU A 216 2.84 33.65 -9.08
C LEU A 216 2.60 32.25 -8.51
N LEU A 217 2.35 31.26 -9.36
CA LEU A 217 1.91 29.92 -8.97
C LEU A 217 3.07 28.95 -8.69
N THR A 218 4.19 29.10 -9.37
CA THR A 218 5.37 28.26 -9.16
C THR A 218 6.25 28.80 -8.03
N ILE A 219 6.35 30.14 -7.87
CA ILE A 219 7.26 30.75 -6.87
C ILE A 219 6.49 31.40 -5.72
N ALA A 220 5.71 32.44 -5.98
CA ALA A 220 5.16 33.29 -4.93
C ALA A 220 4.16 32.54 -4.02
N LEU A 221 3.25 31.75 -4.57
CA LEU A 221 2.23 31.02 -3.82
C LEU A 221 2.86 29.91 -2.95
N PRO A 222 3.70 28.99 -3.47
CA PRO A 222 4.32 27.94 -2.66
C PRO A 222 5.26 28.47 -1.59
N VAL A 223 5.95 29.58 -1.83
CA VAL A 223 6.85 30.23 -0.87
C VAL A 223 6.08 31.07 0.15
N GLY A 224 5.02 31.76 -0.27
CA GLY A 224 4.24 32.68 0.56
C GLY A 224 3.36 31.98 1.60
N ILE A 225 2.79 30.82 1.26
CA ILE A 225 1.93 30.05 2.18
C ILE A 225 2.66 29.71 3.50
N PRO A 226 3.86 29.09 3.47
CA PRO A 226 4.63 28.84 4.69
C PRO A 226 4.98 30.07 5.50
N CYS A 227 5.34 31.16 4.81
CA CYS A 227 5.67 32.43 5.46
C CYS A 227 4.47 33.04 6.19
N TYR A 228 3.27 32.93 5.60
CA TYR A 228 2.06 33.54 6.16
C TYR A 228 1.41 32.67 7.24
N PHE A 229 1.18 31.38 6.99
CA PHE A 229 0.33 30.54 7.84
C PHE A 229 1.04 29.95 9.07
N TRP A 230 2.34 29.69 8.98
CA TRP A 230 3.10 29.14 10.12
C TRP A 230 4.44 29.85 10.34
N SER A 231 4.56 31.07 9.81
CA SER A 231 5.69 31.98 10.04
C SER A 231 7.05 31.35 9.74
N GLU A 232 7.16 30.65 8.61
CA GLU A 232 8.46 30.18 8.12
C GLU A 232 9.32 31.36 7.65
N SER A 233 10.64 31.25 7.78
CA SER A 233 11.55 32.26 7.23
C SER A 233 11.43 32.31 5.70
N LEU A 234 11.37 33.51 5.11
CA LEU A 234 11.33 33.69 3.66
C LEU A 234 12.50 32.98 2.96
N TRP A 235 13.70 33.01 3.58
CA TRP A 235 14.88 32.36 3.04
C TRP A 235 14.71 30.84 2.98
N ILE A 236 14.29 30.22 4.09
CA ILE A 236 14.05 28.78 4.17
C ILE A 236 12.94 28.41 3.18
N SER A 237 11.83 29.14 3.19
CA SER A 237 10.69 28.87 2.33
C SER A 237 11.06 28.97 0.84
N PHE A 238 11.90 29.92 0.44
CA PHE A 238 12.37 30.04 -0.94
C PHE A 238 13.22 28.82 -1.37
N TRP A 239 14.24 28.45 -0.61
CA TRP A 239 15.11 27.32 -1.00
C TRP A 239 14.40 25.98 -0.92
N VAL A 240 13.45 25.81 0.01
CA VAL A 240 12.70 24.57 0.21
C VAL A 240 11.51 24.45 -0.75
N ASN A 241 10.64 25.46 -0.82
CA ASN A 241 9.38 25.38 -1.59
C ASN A 241 9.51 25.81 -3.05
N PHE A 242 10.54 26.58 -3.41
CA PHE A 242 10.85 26.82 -4.81
C PHE A 242 11.94 25.86 -5.29
N ASN A 243 13.20 26.02 -4.88
CA ASN A 243 14.32 25.26 -5.47
C ASN A 243 14.24 23.75 -5.23
N PHE A 244 14.19 23.30 -3.97
CA PHE A 244 14.15 21.87 -3.65
C PHE A 244 12.91 21.18 -4.22
N ARG A 245 11.71 21.72 -3.94
CA ARG A 245 10.46 21.21 -4.51
C ARG A 245 10.49 21.12 -6.04
N PHE A 246 10.96 22.18 -6.71
CA PHE A 246 11.00 22.23 -8.17
C PHE A 246 11.99 21.21 -8.75
N CYS A 247 13.17 21.10 -8.16
CA CYS A 247 14.17 20.09 -8.55
C CYS A 247 13.64 18.66 -8.39
N ILE A 248 12.99 18.35 -7.25
CA ILE A 248 12.41 17.03 -7.01
C ILE A 248 11.31 16.72 -8.03
N ASN A 249 10.40 17.66 -8.31
CA ASN A 249 9.38 17.51 -9.35
C ASN A 249 10.00 17.18 -10.73
N LEU A 250 11.07 17.89 -11.11
CA LEU A 250 11.77 17.63 -12.36
C LEU A 250 12.41 16.25 -12.38
N ASN A 251 13.14 15.86 -11.33
CA ASN A 251 13.81 14.56 -11.25
C ASN A 251 12.80 13.40 -11.24
N ILE A 252 11.64 13.55 -10.59
CA ILE A 252 10.56 12.57 -10.65
C ILE A 252 10.06 12.41 -12.08
N ALA A 253 9.74 13.51 -12.77
CA ALA A 253 9.28 13.45 -14.16
C ALA A 253 10.34 12.86 -15.10
N PHE A 254 11.60 13.25 -14.95
CA PHE A 254 12.72 12.77 -15.76
C PHE A 254 13.07 11.31 -15.49
N SER A 255 12.76 10.79 -14.29
CA SER A 255 12.94 9.38 -13.97
C SER A 255 12.08 8.49 -14.87
N VAL A 256 10.90 8.95 -15.32
CA VAL A 256 10.06 8.22 -16.28
C VAL A 256 10.79 8.06 -17.61
N ASN A 257 11.40 9.12 -18.13
CA ASN A 257 12.13 9.10 -19.41
C ASN A 257 13.43 8.28 -19.37
N SER A 258 13.99 8.05 -18.17
CA SER A 258 15.32 7.46 -17.99
C SER A 258 15.24 6.11 -17.27
N VAL A 259 14.90 6.11 -15.98
CA VAL A 259 14.77 4.90 -15.17
C VAL A 259 13.74 3.94 -15.77
N ALA A 260 12.57 4.44 -16.18
CA ALA A 260 11.51 3.62 -16.76
C ALA A 260 11.74 3.24 -18.24
N HIS A 261 12.90 3.58 -18.83
CA HIS A 261 13.39 3.02 -20.09
C HIS A 261 14.62 2.12 -19.93
N MET A 262 15.18 1.99 -18.72
CA MET A 262 16.46 1.29 -18.49
C MET A 262 16.38 0.14 -17.48
N TRP A 263 15.65 0.30 -16.38
CA TRP A 263 15.70 -0.64 -15.24
C TRP A 263 14.30 -1.08 -14.78
N GLY A 264 13.92 -2.30 -15.14
CA GLY A 264 12.64 -2.90 -14.79
C GLY A 264 12.29 -4.11 -15.66
N GLN A 265 11.04 -4.56 -15.57
CA GLN A 265 10.52 -5.73 -16.29
C GLN A 265 9.80 -5.33 -17.59
N LYS A 266 9.66 -6.25 -18.56
CA LYS A 266 8.99 -6.00 -19.86
C LYS A 266 7.89 -7.04 -20.17
N PRO A 267 6.86 -7.14 -19.32
CA PRO A 267 5.84 -8.18 -19.42
C PRO A 267 4.99 -8.12 -20.70
N TYR A 268 4.87 -6.97 -21.37
CA TYR A 268 3.99 -6.80 -22.52
C TYR A 268 4.71 -6.75 -23.86
N ASP A 269 5.90 -6.14 -23.90
CA ASP A 269 6.75 -6.13 -25.09
C ASP A 269 8.24 -6.00 -24.74
N LYS A 270 9.00 -7.07 -24.96
CA LYS A 270 10.44 -7.12 -24.71
C LYS A 270 11.28 -6.37 -25.75
N ASN A 271 10.71 -6.02 -26.91
CA ASN A 271 11.44 -5.44 -28.03
C ASN A 271 11.55 -3.91 -27.96
N ILE A 272 10.81 -3.27 -27.05
CA ILE A 272 10.90 -1.84 -26.77
C ILE A 272 11.74 -1.60 -25.51
N SER A 273 12.33 -0.42 -25.34
CA SER A 273 13.11 -0.10 -24.12
C SER A 273 12.30 0.14 -22.85
N PRO A 274 11.07 0.73 -22.88
CA PRO A 274 10.23 0.94 -21.71
C PRO A 274 10.07 -0.28 -20.81
N VAL A 275 10.10 -0.05 -19.49
CA VAL A 275 10.04 -1.08 -18.45
C VAL A 275 9.05 -0.72 -17.35
N GLU A 276 8.54 -1.73 -16.66
CA GLU A 276 7.75 -1.58 -15.44
C GLU A 276 8.67 -1.35 -14.23
N ASN A 277 8.43 -0.27 -13.48
CA ASN A 277 9.20 0.09 -12.30
C ASN A 277 8.31 0.65 -11.17
N ILE A 278 8.19 -0.10 -10.08
CA ILE A 278 7.33 0.26 -8.93
C ILE A 278 7.81 1.55 -8.24
N ALA A 279 9.13 1.77 -8.13
CA ALA A 279 9.65 2.96 -7.48
C ALA A 279 9.29 4.23 -8.27
N VAL A 280 9.39 4.17 -9.60
CA VAL A 280 8.91 5.25 -10.48
C VAL A 280 7.40 5.39 -10.38
N SER A 281 6.64 4.28 -10.26
CA SER A 281 5.18 4.34 -10.10
C SER A 281 4.76 5.06 -8.84
N ILE A 282 5.42 4.83 -7.71
CA ILE A 282 5.15 5.53 -6.46
C ILE A 282 5.53 7.02 -6.57
N ALA A 283 6.72 7.32 -7.09
CA ALA A 283 7.20 8.68 -7.19
C ALA A 283 6.39 9.53 -8.18
N ALA A 284 6.03 8.96 -9.33
CA ALA A 284 5.33 9.62 -10.43
C ALA A 284 3.82 9.27 -10.47
N LEU A 285 3.20 8.94 -9.34
CA LEU A 285 1.73 8.79 -9.21
C LEU A 285 1.07 7.75 -10.15
N GLY A 286 1.80 6.72 -10.59
CA GLY A 286 1.31 5.67 -11.47
C GLY A 286 2.01 5.54 -12.81
N GLU A 287 2.91 6.46 -13.17
CA GLU A 287 3.58 6.46 -14.50
C GLU A 287 4.76 5.48 -14.62
N GLY A 288 4.96 4.62 -13.62
CA GLY A 288 6.04 3.62 -13.61
C GLY A 288 5.72 2.35 -14.39
N TYR A 289 4.45 2.12 -14.76
CA TYR A 289 4.03 1.01 -15.62
C TYR A 289 4.30 1.32 -17.10
N HIS A 290 5.57 1.59 -17.42
CA HIS A 290 5.95 2.25 -18.66
C HIS A 290 6.00 1.31 -19.87
N ASN A 291 6.27 0.02 -19.67
CA ASN A 291 6.15 -1.00 -20.73
C ASN A 291 4.69 -1.14 -21.16
N TYR A 292 3.75 -1.23 -20.21
CA TYR A 292 2.31 -1.25 -20.51
C TYR A 292 1.90 0.02 -21.27
N HIS A 293 2.31 1.17 -20.75
CA HIS A 293 1.95 2.47 -21.31
C HIS A 293 2.40 2.64 -22.76
N HIS A 294 3.63 2.25 -23.11
CA HIS A 294 4.11 2.34 -24.49
C HIS A 294 3.45 1.33 -25.44
N VAL A 295 3.00 0.19 -24.92
CA VAL A 295 2.24 -0.80 -25.69
C VAL A 295 0.79 -0.35 -25.91
N PHE A 296 0.17 0.27 -24.90
CA PHE A 296 -1.22 0.72 -24.90
C PHE A 296 -1.35 2.21 -24.52
N PRO A 297 -0.82 3.13 -25.35
CA PRO A 297 -0.72 4.55 -24.98
C PRO A 297 -2.08 5.24 -24.82
N TRP A 298 -3.16 4.66 -25.33
CA TRP A 298 -4.52 5.21 -25.21
C TRP A 298 -5.27 4.76 -23.95
N ASP A 299 -4.69 3.87 -23.12
CA ASP A 299 -5.30 3.42 -21.88
C ASP A 299 -5.21 4.50 -20.78
N TYR A 300 -6.34 4.88 -20.18
CA TYR A 300 -6.38 5.92 -19.16
C TYR A 300 -5.75 5.51 -17.84
N LYS A 301 -5.63 4.20 -17.56
CA LYS A 301 -5.02 3.68 -16.35
C LYS A 301 -3.50 3.67 -16.46
N THR A 302 -2.93 3.58 -17.66
CA THR A 302 -1.48 3.43 -17.90
C THR A 302 -0.82 2.21 -17.26
N GLY A 303 -1.58 1.27 -16.71
CA GLY A 303 -1.08 0.00 -16.15
C GLY A 303 -2.20 -1.03 -15.97
N GLU A 304 -1.86 -2.31 -16.08
CA GLU A 304 -2.79 -3.44 -15.87
C GLU A 304 -3.04 -3.71 -14.37
N LEU A 305 -1.97 -3.89 -13.60
CA LEU A 305 -1.96 -4.33 -12.20
C LEU A 305 -1.93 -3.17 -11.19
N GLY A 306 -2.11 -1.94 -11.67
CA GLY A 306 -2.09 -0.75 -10.83
C GLY A 306 -3.37 -0.60 -10.02
N ASP A 307 -3.46 -1.27 -8.87
CA ASP A 307 -4.41 -0.90 -7.82
C ASP A 307 -4.21 0.57 -7.43
N TYR A 308 -5.23 1.22 -6.87
CA TYR A 308 -5.16 2.63 -6.48
C TYR A 308 -3.92 3.04 -5.65
N PRO A 309 -3.34 2.22 -4.76
CA PRO A 309 -2.14 2.58 -4.00
C PRO A 309 -0.90 2.87 -4.86
N PHE A 310 -0.74 2.17 -6.00
CA PHE A 310 0.42 2.31 -6.88
C PHE A 310 0.12 3.12 -8.14
N ASN A 311 -1.11 3.60 -8.29
CA ASN A 311 -1.59 4.39 -9.41
C ASN A 311 -2.64 5.42 -8.97
N LEU A 312 -2.20 6.37 -8.14
CA LEU A 312 -3.05 7.41 -7.57
C LEU A 312 -3.71 8.29 -8.64
N THR A 313 -3.07 8.45 -9.81
CA THR A 313 -3.64 9.20 -10.94
C THR A 313 -4.91 8.56 -11.47
N THR A 314 -4.95 7.23 -11.57
CA THR A 314 -6.18 6.51 -11.97
C THR A 314 -7.30 6.72 -10.95
N ALA A 315 -6.99 6.63 -9.65
CA ALA A 315 -7.94 6.90 -8.57
C ALA A 315 -8.52 8.33 -8.66
N PHE A 316 -7.66 9.30 -8.93
CA PHE A 316 -8.03 10.69 -9.12
C PHE A 316 -9.00 10.86 -10.31
N ILE A 317 -8.68 10.28 -11.48
CA ILE A 317 -9.54 10.35 -12.66
C ILE A 317 -10.90 9.68 -12.38
N ASP A 318 -10.91 8.54 -11.70
CA ASP A 318 -12.13 7.80 -11.37
C ASP A 318 -13.02 8.55 -10.38
N ALA A 319 -12.43 9.27 -9.42
CA ALA A 319 -13.17 10.16 -8.52
C ALA A 319 -13.87 11.28 -9.31
N PHE A 320 -13.17 11.95 -10.22
CA PHE A 320 -13.78 12.98 -11.09
C PHE A 320 -14.77 12.40 -12.11
N ALA A 321 -14.65 11.12 -12.46
CA ALA A 321 -15.62 10.44 -13.30
C ALA A 321 -16.94 10.18 -12.56
N ARG A 322 -16.88 9.83 -11.26
CA ARG A 322 -18.08 9.70 -10.41
C ARG A 322 -18.82 11.04 -10.24
N ILE A 323 -18.09 12.15 -10.21
CA ILE A 323 -18.65 13.51 -10.18
C ILE A 323 -19.16 13.95 -11.58
N GLY A 324 -18.87 13.17 -12.63
CA GLY A 324 -19.27 13.47 -14.01
C GLY A 324 -18.44 14.58 -14.67
N TRP A 325 -17.24 14.87 -14.15
CA TRP A 325 -16.28 15.81 -14.72
C TRP A 325 -15.30 15.14 -15.68
N ALA A 326 -14.98 13.86 -15.46
CA ALA A 326 -14.29 13.00 -16.42
C ALA A 326 -15.26 11.98 -17.02
N TYR A 327 -15.08 11.62 -18.29
CA TYR A 327 -15.92 10.65 -18.99
C TYR A 327 -15.15 10.03 -20.16
N ASP A 328 -15.74 9.03 -20.84
CA ASP A 328 -15.13 8.36 -22.00
C ASP A 328 -13.73 7.80 -21.72
N ARG A 329 -13.56 7.21 -20.53
CA ARG A 329 -12.31 6.60 -20.06
C ARG A 329 -12.05 5.31 -20.86
N LYS A 330 -11.00 5.32 -21.67
CA LYS A 330 -10.60 4.17 -22.50
C LYS A 330 -9.72 3.23 -21.71
N TYR A 331 -10.06 1.95 -21.67
CA TYR A 331 -9.24 0.91 -21.04
C TYR A 331 -9.10 -0.28 -21.99
N VAL A 332 -7.99 -1.01 -21.86
CA VAL A 332 -7.73 -2.20 -22.67
C VAL A 332 -8.46 -3.40 -22.07
N SER A 333 -9.04 -4.24 -22.93
CA SER A 333 -9.68 -5.48 -22.49
C SER A 333 -8.63 -6.50 -22.00
N PRO A 334 -8.90 -7.28 -20.94
CA PRO A 334 -7.96 -8.30 -20.43
C PRO A 334 -7.45 -9.25 -21.52
N ASN A 335 -8.34 -9.70 -22.41
CA ASN A 335 -7.98 -10.59 -23.53
C ASN A 335 -6.95 -9.98 -24.51
N MET A 336 -6.96 -8.66 -24.69
CA MET A 336 -5.99 -7.97 -25.54
C MET A 336 -4.63 -7.87 -24.85
N ILE A 337 -4.61 -7.62 -23.55
CA ILE A 337 -3.39 -7.58 -22.74
C ILE A 337 -2.73 -8.96 -22.76
N HIS A 338 -3.49 -10.00 -22.46
CA HIS A 338 -3.01 -11.39 -22.46
C HIS A 338 -2.43 -11.81 -23.82
N ARG A 339 -3.13 -11.55 -24.93
CA ARG A 339 -2.60 -11.85 -26.28
C ARG A 339 -1.32 -11.10 -26.59
N ARG A 340 -1.15 -9.87 -26.07
CA ARG A 340 0.07 -9.07 -26.30
C ARG A 340 1.23 -9.58 -25.45
N ALA A 341 0.99 -9.82 -24.16
CA ALA A 341 1.96 -10.40 -23.24
C ALA A 341 2.45 -11.77 -23.72
N HIS A 342 1.54 -12.68 -24.12
CA HIS A 342 1.92 -13.99 -24.65
C HIS A 342 2.75 -13.91 -25.94
N ARG A 343 2.45 -12.95 -26.82
CA ARG A 343 3.14 -12.82 -28.12
C ARG A 343 4.50 -12.14 -28.00
N CYS A 344 4.62 -11.12 -27.16
CA CYS A 344 5.76 -10.19 -27.17
C CYS A 344 6.41 -9.97 -25.80
N GLY A 345 5.82 -10.46 -24.72
CA GLY A 345 6.35 -10.32 -23.37
C GLY A 345 7.68 -11.05 -23.14
N ASP A 346 8.38 -10.66 -22.07
CA ASP A 346 9.61 -11.28 -21.59
C ASP A 346 9.38 -12.51 -20.69
N GLY A 347 8.13 -12.87 -20.41
CA GLY A 347 7.75 -13.97 -19.52
C GLY A 347 7.65 -13.58 -18.04
N SER A 348 7.85 -12.29 -17.69
CA SER A 348 7.62 -11.79 -16.34
C SER A 348 6.15 -11.43 -16.06
N HIS A 349 5.27 -11.56 -17.06
CA HIS A 349 3.83 -11.39 -16.91
C HIS A 349 3.30 -12.58 -16.11
N VAL A 350 2.95 -12.34 -14.84
CA VAL A 350 2.38 -13.38 -13.99
C VAL A 350 0.91 -13.53 -14.36
N TRP A 351 0.55 -14.61 -15.04
CA TRP A 351 -0.84 -15.06 -15.02
C TRP A 351 -0.96 -16.57 -14.97
N GLY A 352 -1.95 -17.04 -14.22
CA GLY A 352 -2.36 -18.43 -14.11
C GLY A 352 -3.84 -18.61 -14.48
N TYR A 353 -4.14 -19.83 -14.91
CA TYR A 353 -5.37 -20.41 -15.49
C TYR A 353 -5.40 -20.42 -17.04
N GLY A 354 -4.72 -21.40 -17.63
CA GLY A 354 -4.59 -21.55 -19.08
C GLY A 354 -3.14 -21.69 -19.56
N ASP A 355 -2.22 -22.00 -18.65
CA ASP A 355 -0.83 -22.27 -19.00
C ASP A 355 -0.70 -23.56 -19.80
N VAL A 356 0.24 -23.58 -20.74
CA VAL A 356 0.42 -24.65 -21.74
C VAL A 356 1.01 -25.93 -21.12
N ASP A 357 1.36 -25.87 -19.84
CA ASP A 357 2.00 -26.91 -19.03
C ASP A 357 1.09 -27.45 -17.90
N ILE A 358 -0.21 -27.13 -17.91
CA ILE A 358 -1.18 -27.78 -17.02
C ILE A 358 -1.21 -29.29 -17.29
N SER A 359 -1.12 -30.11 -16.22
CA SER A 359 -1.15 -31.56 -16.38
C SER A 359 -2.54 -32.01 -16.87
N LYS A 360 -2.60 -33.17 -17.54
CA LYS A 360 -3.90 -33.71 -17.99
C LYS A 360 -4.78 -34.07 -16.81
N GLU A 361 -4.20 -34.54 -15.71
CA GLU A 361 -4.94 -34.86 -14.50
C GLU A 361 -5.63 -33.60 -13.91
N ASP A 362 -4.95 -32.46 -13.88
CA ASP A 362 -5.51 -31.20 -13.36
C ASP A 362 -6.62 -30.63 -14.26
N LEU A 363 -6.52 -30.81 -15.60
CA LEU A 363 -7.59 -30.43 -16.54
C LEU A 363 -8.85 -31.28 -16.36
N GLU A 364 -8.69 -32.57 -16.11
CA GLU A 364 -9.81 -33.48 -15.87
C GLU A 364 -10.49 -33.18 -14.53
N GLU A 365 -9.73 -32.80 -13.49
CA GLU A 365 -10.28 -32.39 -12.20
C GLU A 365 -11.12 -31.10 -12.30
N LEU A 366 -10.66 -30.13 -13.09
CA LEU A 366 -11.38 -28.88 -13.35
C LEU A 366 -12.68 -29.11 -14.14
N ASP A 367 -12.70 -30.07 -15.07
CA ASP A 367 -13.89 -30.43 -15.86
C ASP A 367 -14.93 -31.22 -15.02
N VAL A 368 -14.46 -31.99 -14.03
CA VAL A 368 -15.32 -32.67 -13.04
C VAL A 368 -15.97 -31.67 -12.08
N MET A 369 -15.28 -30.57 -11.74
CA MET A 369 -15.80 -29.52 -10.89
C MET A 369 -16.92 -28.68 -11.55
N ASP A 370 -16.88 -28.51 -12.87
CA ASP A 370 -17.88 -27.73 -13.62
C ASP A 370 -19.16 -28.54 -13.93
N ASN A 371 -19.09 -29.87 -13.97
CA ASN A 371 -20.19 -30.74 -14.38
C ASN A 371 -21.10 -31.25 -13.24
N HIS A 372 -20.79 -30.96 -11.97
CA HIS A 372 -21.61 -31.37 -10.82
C HIS A 372 -22.39 -30.19 -10.21
N GLU A 373 -23.52 -29.85 -10.81
CA GLU A 373 -24.65 -29.24 -10.10
C GLU A 373 -25.13 -30.21 -9.00
N LEU A 374 -24.58 -30.10 -7.79
CA LEU A 374 -25.02 -30.87 -6.63
C LEU A 374 -26.02 -30.06 -5.79
N HIS A 375 -27.29 -30.39 -6.00
CA HIS A 375 -28.38 -30.24 -5.04
C HIS A 375 -27.99 -30.77 -3.63
N PHE A 376 -28.57 -30.12 -2.61
CA PHE A 376 -28.67 -30.47 -1.18
C PHE A 376 -27.73 -29.81 -0.13
N CYS A 377 -28.45 -29.22 0.84
CA CYS A 377 -28.14 -28.82 2.22
C CYS A 377 -27.20 -27.63 2.54
N ASN A 378 -27.86 -26.61 3.15
CA ASN A 378 -27.38 -25.61 4.11
C ASN A 378 -25.90 -25.70 4.48
N ASN A 379 -25.10 -24.66 4.19
CA ASN A 379 -23.80 -24.54 4.84
C ASN A 379 -23.24 -23.10 4.91
N LYS A 380 -23.28 -22.53 6.12
CA LYS A 380 -22.53 -21.34 6.58
C LYS A 380 -21.00 -21.55 6.54
N PHE A 381 -20.52 -22.77 6.29
CA PHE A 381 -19.10 -23.12 6.38
C PHE A 381 -18.41 -23.25 5.01
N LYS A 382 -19.11 -23.67 3.94
CA LYS A 382 -18.51 -23.85 2.61
C LYS A 382 -17.85 -22.59 2.01
N LYS A 383 -18.36 -21.38 2.34
CA LYS A 383 -17.79 -20.12 1.86
C LYS A 383 -16.53 -19.67 2.61
N PHE A 384 -16.27 -20.18 3.82
CA PHE A 384 -15.10 -19.78 4.61
C PHE A 384 -13.81 -20.46 4.13
N ILE A 385 -13.92 -21.62 3.49
CA ILE A 385 -12.79 -22.50 3.18
C ILE A 385 -12.32 -22.41 1.74
N ILE A 386 -13.23 -22.07 0.83
CA ILE A 386 -12.82 -21.72 -0.53
C ILE A 386 -11.76 -20.62 -0.48
N GLN A 387 -11.72 -19.77 0.57
CA GLN A 387 -10.78 -18.66 0.68
C GLN A 387 -9.46 -18.94 1.44
N VAL A 388 -9.40 -19.97 2.30
CA VAL A 388 -8.11 -20.45 2.87
C VAL A 388 -7.28 -21.12 1.78
N CYS A 389 -7.93 -21.80 0.83
CA CYS A 389 -7.30 -22.29 -0.40
C CYS A 389 -7.16 -21.22 -1.49
N ALA A 390 -7.94 -20.13 -1.43
CA ALA A 390 -7.97 -19.07 -2.46
C ALA A 390 -7.26 -17.76 -2.07
N THR A 391 -6.26 -17.82 -1.19
CA THR A 391 -5.15 -16.86 -1.20
C THR A 391 -4.37 -16.85 -2.52
N ASP A 392 -4.76 -17.71 -3.46
CA ASP A 392 -4.34 -17.70 -4.86
C ASP A 392 -5.40 -17.31 -5.91
N ARG A 393 -6.62 -16.81 -5.58
CA ARG A 393 -7.51 -16.10 -6.56
C ARG A 393 -8.89 -15.66 -5.99
N PHE A 394 -9.32 -14.44 -6.34
CA PHE A 394 -10.66 -13.87 -6.06
C PHE A 394 -11.79 -14.57 -6.85
N ILE A 395 -13.01 -14.69 -6.28
CA ILE A 395 -14.36 -14.42 -6.91
C ILE A 395 -15.53 -14.62 -5.90
N GLU A 396 -16.63 -13.88 -6.14
CA GLU A 396 -17.86 -13.62 -5.36
C GLU A 396 -18.90 -14.77 -5.26
N VAL A 397 -19.89 -14.66 -4.35
CA VAL A 397 -21.38 -14.72 -4.60
C VAL A 397 -22.19 -14.73 -3.27
N GLN A 398 -23.44 -14.25 -3.35
CA GLN A 398 -24.37 -13.65 -2.37
C GLN A 398 -25.16 -14.52 -1.33
N TYR A 399 -25.68 -13.80 -0.32
CA TYR A 399 -26.92 -13.83 0.54
C TYR A 399 -27.43 -14.95 1.50
N ALA A 400 -27.85 -14.44 2.68
CA ALA A 400 -29.02 -14.68 3.58
C ALA A 400 -29.31 -16.02 4.31
N GLY A 401 -29.63 -15.93 5.62
CA GLY A 401 -30.28 -17.00 6.40
C GLY A 401 -29.93 -17.02 7.91
N ASN A 402 -30.94 -16.94 8.78
CA ASN A 402 -30.94 -16.66 10.22
C ASN A 402 -30.52 -17.83 11.14
N ASP A 403 -30.56 -17.50 12.45
CA ASP A 403 -30.84 -18.34 13.62
C ASP A 403 -29.69 -18.74 14.56
N GLU A 404 -29.98 -18.38 15.81
CA GLU A 404 -29.31 -18.57 17.10
C GLU A 404 -29.70 -19.96 17.65
N GLU A 405 -28.79 -20.66 18.34
CA GLU A 405 -29.18 -21.34 19.58
C GLU A 405 -27.99 -21.76 20.45
N LYS A 406 -28.28 -21.79 21.75
CA LYS A 406 -27.40 -21.90 22.92
C LYS A 406 -27.14 -23.36 23.30
N ALA A 407 -26.05 -23.63 24.04
CA ALA A 407 -25.93 -24.76 24.96
C ALA A 407 -24.94 -24.38 26.10
N THR A 408 -25.32 -24.21 27.37
CA THR A 408 -25.65 -25.16 28.46
C THR A 408 -24.58 -26.19 28.83
N TYR A 409 -23.85 -25.85 29.90
CA TYR A 409 -23.50 -26.64 31.10
C TYR A 409 -22.79 -28.00 30.97
N PHE A 410 -21.67 -28.18 31.70
CA PHE A 410 -21.56 -29.15 32.80
C PHE A 410 -20.34 -28.85 33.69
N ASP A 411 -20.59 -28.77 35.01
CA ASP A 411 -19.64 -28.63 36.12
C ASP A 411 -19.03 -29.97 36.50
N ASN A 412 -17.76 -29.97 36.95
CA ASN A 412 -17.32 -30.56 38.24
C ASN A 412 -15.78 -30.70 38.33
N HIS A 413 -15.14 -29.96 39.24
CA HIS A 413 -14.40 -30.52 40.39
C HIS A 413 -13.58 -29.47 41.18
N ASN A 414 -13.66 -29.60 42.50
CA ASN A 414 -13.08 -28.73 43.54
C ASN A 414 -11.59 -28.97 43.74
N ILE A 415 -10.78 -27.90 43.82
CA ILE A 415 -9.58 -27.83 44.69
C ILE A 415 -9.47 -26.43 45.32
N ASP A 416 -9.03 -26.44 46.58
CA ASP A 416 -9.06 -25.51 47.70
C ASP A 416 -8.34 -24.15 47.47
N MET A 417 -8.95 -23.03 47.89
CA MET A 417 -8.37 -21.67 47.81
C MET A 417 -8.65 -20.92 49.11
N LYS A 418 -7.80 -21.17 50.10
CA LYS A 418 -7.98 -20.76 51.51
C LYS A 418 -7.48 -19.34 51.85
N GLU A 419 -7.19 -18.49 50.87
CA GLU A 419 -6.51 -17.20 51.13
C GLU A 419 -7.24 -15.96 50.59
N PHE A 420 -8.57 -16.03 50.45
CA PHE A 420 -9.36 -14.87 49.99
C PHE A 420 -10.73 -14.72 50.66
N MET A 421 -10.89 -15.28 51.86
CA MET A 421 -12.11 -15.21 52.67
C MET A 421 -11.87 -14.31 53.88
N GLU A 422 -11.72 -13.01 53.62
CA GLU A 422 -11.84 -12.00 54.67
C GLU A 422 -12.28 -10.67 54.06
N GLN A 423 -13.50 -10.65 53.51
CA GLN A 423 -14.30 -9.42 53.38
C GLN A 423 -15.77 -9.75 53.07
N ASN A 424 -16.53 -9.85 54.16
CA ASN A 424 -17.96 -9.59 54.33
C ASN A 424 -19.02 -10.48 53.67
N SER A 425 -19.48 -11.40 54.53
CA SER A 425 -20.88 -11.66 54.88
C SER A 425 -21.81 -10.44 54.86
N ASN A 426 -22.80 -10.46 53.97
CA ASN A 426 -24.22 -10.14 54.23
C ASN A 426 -24.95 -9.79 52.92
N SER A 427 -25.59 -10.79 52.30
CA SER A 427 -26.87 -10.60 51.61
C SER A 427 -27.45 -11.97 51.23
N ASN A 428 -28.45 -12.42 51.99
CA ASN A 428 -29.40 -13.42 51.52
C ASN A 428 -30.25 -12.77 50.42
N GLY A 429 -30.32 -13.40 49.25
CA GLY A 429 -31.19 -12.99 48.15
C GLY A 429 -30.91 -13.76 46.88
N ASN A 430 -31.72 -14.78 46.62
CA ASN A 430 -31.89 -15.36 45.29
C ASN A 430 -32.25 -14.24 44.30
N ASN A 431 -31.41 -14.01 43.29
CA ASN A 431 -31.74 -13.47 41.97
C ASN A 431 -30.51 -13.53 41.07
N ASN A 432 -30.61 -14.25 39.95
CA ASN A 432 -29.62 -14.27 38.86
C ASN A 432 -29.67 -12.95 38.05
N GLU A 433 -29.47 -11.82 38.70
CA GLU A 433 -29.22 -10.55 38.02
C GLU A 433 -27.71 -10.30 37.97
N ILE A 434 -27.15 -10.22 36.77
CA ILE A 434 -25.76 -9.83 36.54
C ILE A 434 -25.58 -8.43 37.13
N LYS A 435 -24.86 -8.31 38.26
CA LYS A 435 -24.58 -7.01 38.89
C LYS A 435 -23.86 -6.10 37.90
N LYS A 436 -24.43 -4.93 37.64
CA LYS A 436 -23.85 -3.90 36.76
C LYS A 436 -22.46 -3.50 37.24
N ARG A 437 -21.43 -3.65 36.39
CA ARG A 437 -20.03 -3.28 36.68
C ARG A 437 -19.95 -1.78 37.01
N SER A 438 -19.15 -1.43 38.02
CA SER A 438 -18.90 -0.04 38.42
C SER A 438 -17.73 0.57 37.64
N MET A 439 -17.72 1.89 37.47
CA MET A 439 -16.63 2.61 36.79
C MET A 439 -15.43 2.81 37.71
N LYS A 440 -14.21 2.54 37.21
CA LYS A 440 -12.95 2.89 37.90
C LYS A 440 -12.60 4.35 37.62
N TRP A 441 -13.11 5.27 38.44
CA TRP A 441 -12.93 6.72 38.23
C TRP A 441 -11.46 7.17 38.14
N THR A 442 -10.55 6.50 38.82
CA THR A 442 -9.10 6.76 38.70
C THR A 442 -8.58 6.49 37.28
N ALA A 443 -8.98 5.38 36.67
CA ALA A 443 -8.64 5.06 35.29
C ALA A 443 -9.31 6.02 34.31
N VAL A 444 -10.59 6.37 34.54
CA VAL A 444 -11.33 7.35 33.73
C VAL A 444 -10.58 8.68 33.67
N LEU A 445 -10.21 9.24 34.83
CA LEU A 445 -9.47 10.49 34.90
C LEU A 445 -8.10 10.37 34.22
N PHE A 446 -7.36 9.29 34.49
CA PHE A 446 -6.05 9.05 33.86
C PHE A 446 -6.14 9.06 32.34
N TYR A 447 -7.08 8.31 31.75
CA TYR A 447 -7.22 8.26 30.30
C TYR A 447 -7.73 9.58 29.72
N ILE A 448 -8.60 10.33 30.41
CA ILE A 448 -8.98 11.68 29.97
C ILE A 448 -7.75 12.58 29.87
N TYR A 449 -6.91 12.63 30.92
CA TYR A 449 -5.68 13.43 30.88
C TYR A 449 -4.71 12.95 29.80
N LEU A 450 -4.55 11.63 29.64
CA LEU A 450 -3.70 11.06 28.61
C LEU A 450 -4.15 11.46 27.21
N HIS A 451 -5.46 11.45 26.93
CA HIS A 451 -5.99 11.85 25.62
C HIS A 451 -5.84 13.37 25.40
N VAL A 452 -6.18 14.19 26.40
CA VAL A 452 -6.02 15.66 26.29
C VAL A 452 -4.56 16.04 26.04
N PHE A 453 -3.63 15.57 26.87
CA PHE A 453 -2.20 15.85 26.68
C PHE A 453 -1.64 15.18 25.44
N GLY A 454 -2.13 13.99 25.08
CA GLY A 454 -1.71 13.27 23.89
C GLY A 454 -2.09 14.04 22.61
N PHE A 455 -3.30 14.58 22.51
CA PHE A 455 -3.70 15.42 21.36
C PHE A 455 -2.90 16.72 21.29
N VAL A 456 -2.63 17.37 22.43
CA VAL A 456 -1.73 18.54 22.47
C VAL A 456 -0.31 18.15 22.04
N GLY A 457 0.15 16.97 22.45
CA GLY A 457 1.43 16.42 22.04
C GLY A 457 1.52 16.11 20.56
N LEU A 458 0.46 15.57 19.94
CA LEU A 458 0.37 15.41 18.49
C LEU A 458 0.43 16.77 17.78
N TYR A 459 -0.27 17.78 18.30
CA TYR A 459 -0.15 19.14 17.77
C TYR A 459 1.29 19.68 17.88
N PHE A 460 1.99 19.42 18.98
CA PHE A 460 3.41 19.81 19.13
C PHE A 460 4.34 19.01 18.23
N LEU A 461 4.04 17.74 17.97
CA LEU A 461 4.77 16.90 17.02
C LEU A 461 4.82 17.58 15.66
N PHE A 462 3.71 18.15 15.20
CA PHE A 462 3.64 18.77 13.87
C PHE A 462 4.24 20.17 13.77
N ILE A 463 4.28 20.92 14.86
CA ILE A 463 4.60 22.36 14.81
C ILE A 463 5.96 22.69 15.42
N LYS A 464 6.35 21.95 16.46
CA LYS A 464 7.50 22.29 17.32
C LYS A 464 8.59 21.23 17.37
N ALA A 465 8.30 20.00 16.95
CA ALA A 465 9.25 18.90 17.08
C ALA A 465 10.43 19.04 16.13
N LYS A 466 11.61 18.67 16.62
CA LYS A 466 12.77 18.41 15.77
C LYS A 466 12.61 17.05 15.07
N TRP A 467 13.24 16.88 13.90
CA TRP A 467 13.23 15.62 13.17
C TRP A 467 13.70 14.41 13.97
N MET A 468 14.75 14.56 14.79
CA MET A 468 15.22 13.48 15.66
C MET A 468 14.15 13.02 16.66
N THR A 469 13.36 13.96 17.19
CA THR A 469 12.22 13.65 18.06
C THR A 469 11.13 12.89 17.29
N VAL A 470 10.86 13.24 16.03
CA VAL A 470 9.91 12.53 15.17
C VAL A 470 10.39 11.10 14.89
N PHE A 471 11.66 10.90 14.49
CA PHE A 471 12.20 9.57 14.25
C PHE A 471 12.21 8.71 15.52
N TYR A 472 12.59 9.30 16.66
CA TYR A 472 12.57 8.61 17.93
C TYR A 472 11.16 8.24 18.40
N PHE A 473 10.19 9.13 18.19
CA PHE A 473 8.77 8.87 18.43
C PHE A 473 8.27 7.66 17.62
N LEU A 474 8.55 7.64 16.31
CA LEU A 474 8.19 6.53 15.42
C LEU A 474 8.88 5.22 15.83
N PHE A 475 10.16 5.29 16.20
CA PHE A 475 10.92 4.14 16.69
C PHE A 475 10.30 3.52 17.95
N LEU A 476 9.92 4.35 18.93
CA LEU A 476 9.31 3.86 20.17
C LEU A 476 7.92 3.26 19.93
N ILE A 477 7.11 3.87 19.06
CA ILE A 477 5.79 3.32 18.69
C ILE A 477 5.96 1.97 18.00
N THR A 478 6.89 1.86 17.04
CA THR A 478 7.15 0.60 16.32
C THR A 478 7.63 -0.48 17.28
N THR A 479 8.53 -0.15 18.21
CA THR A 479 9.02 -1.07 19.24
C THR A 479 7.86 -1.54 20.14
N SER A 480 7.01 -0.61 20.58
CA SER A 480 5.84 -0.91 21.40
C SER A 480 4.83 -1.79 20.66
N PHE A 481 4.64 -1.52 19.37
CA PHE A 481 3.77 -2.28 18.48
C PHE A 481 4.23 -3.73 18.36
N ILE A 482 5.54 -3.98 18.15
CA ILE A 482 6.11 -5.33 18.15
C ILE A 482 5.94 -6.01 19.51
N GLY A 483 6.16 -5.29 20.62
CA GLY A 483 5.96 -5.82 21.97
C GLY A 483 4.51 -6.27 22.25
N LEU A 484 3.52 -5.55 21.72
CA LEU A 484 2.11 -5.89 21.81
C LEU A 484 1.72 -7.08 20.93
N THR A 485 2.04 -7.00 19.64
CA THR A 485 1.55 -7.91 18.58
C THR A 485 2.37 -9.19 18.51
N ALA A 486 3.65 -9.12 18.14
CA ALA A 486 4.54 -10.29 18.14
C ALA A 486 4.67 -10.87 19.56
N GLY A 487 4.74 -10.01 20.58
CA GLY A 487 4.93 -10.40 21.98
C GLY A 487 3.66 -10.85 22.71
N ALA A 488 2.99 -9.93 23.39
CA ALA A 488 1.88 -10.27 24.29
C ALA A 488 0.76 -11.05 23.58
N HIS A 489 0.45 -10.68 22.33
CA HIS A 489 -0.59 -11.31 21.54
C HIS A 489 -0.16 -12.68 20.95
N ARG A 490 0.81 -12.71 20.04
CA ARG A 490 1.15 -13.94 19.29
C ARG A 490 2.01 -14.95 20.05
N LEU A 491 3.04 -14.47 20.75
CA LEU A 491 3.93 -15.35 21.52
C LEU A 491 3.24 -15.86 22.79
N TYR A 492 2.69 -14.94 23.60
CA TYR A 492 2.15 -15.34 24.90
C TYR A 492 0.66 -15.65 24.87
N ALA A 493 -0.23 -14.82 24.30
CA ALA A 493 -1.66 -15.13 24.37
C ALA A 493 -2.05 -16.34 23.51
N HIS A 494 -1.46 -16.49 22.32
CA HIS A 494 -1.83 -17.52 21.36
C HIS A 494 -0.80 -18.62 21.10
N GLN A 495 0.43 -18.49 21.60
CA GLN A 495 1.48 -19.50 21.45
C GLN A 495 1.69 -19.95 20.00
N THR A 496 1.68 -19.00 19.07
CA THR A 496 1.84 -19.22 17.63
C THR A 496 3.26 -19.67 17.24
N TYR A 497 4.25 -19.37 18.10
CA TYR A 497 5.65 -19.75 17.95
C TYR A 497 6.37 -19.81 19.30
N VAL A 498 7.59 -20.34 19.30
CA VAL A 498 8.48 -20.39 20.47
C VAL A 498 9.68 -19.46 20.26
N ALA A 499 9.99 -18.63 21.26
CA ALA A 499 11.04 -17.62 21.20
C ALA A 499 12.26 -17.97 22.06
N THR A 500 13.45 -17.56 21.61
CA THR A 500 14.68 -17.59 22.41
C THR A 500 14.63 -16.62 23.60
N SER A 501 15.52 -16.80 24.58
CA SER A 501 15.64 -15.91 25.75
C SER A 501 15.86 -14.44 25.38
N GLN A 502 16.59 -14.19 24.29
CA GLN A 502 16.93 -12.85 23.80
C GLN A 502 15.67 -12.14 23.30
N ILE A 503 14.85 -12.82 22.50
CA ILE A 503 13.58 -12.27 22.02
C ILE A 503 12.59 -12.10 23.17
N ARG A 504 12.49 -13.07 24.10
CA ARG A 504 11.63 -12.94 25.28
C ARG A 504 11.99 -11.72 26.13
N PHE A 505 13.28 -11.48 26.36
CA PHE A 505 13.77 -10.30 27.06
C PHE A 505 13.47 -9.01 26.29
N PHE A 506 13.69 -8.99 24.97
CA PHE A 506 13.34 -7.85 24.12
C PHE A 506 11.84 -7.54 24.17
N ILE A 507 10.97 -8.54 24.04
CA ILE A 507 9.51 -8.41 24.12
C ILE A 507 9.09 -7.85 25.48
N MET A 508 9.69 -8.34 26.56
CA MET A 508 9.44 -7.83 27.91
C MET A 508 9.73 -6.33 28.01
N LEU A 509 10.86 -5.85 27.49
CA LEU A 509 11.20 -4.43 27.45
C LEU A 509 10.29 -3.64 26.53
N ALA A 510 10.08 -4.12 25.30
CA ALA A 510 9.25 -3.48 24.29
C ALA A 510 7.80 -3.28 24.74
N HIS A 511 7.20 -4.30 25.36
CA HIS A 511 5.85 -4.20 25.93
C HIS A 511 5.81 -3.24 27.13
N THR A 512 6.87 -3.18 27.94
CA THR A 512 6.95 -2.21 29.04
C THR A 512 6.99 -0.77 28.51
N ILE A 513 7.67 -0.54 27.38
CA ILE A 513 7.68 0.77 26.70
C ILE A 513 6.28 1.14 26.19
N ALA A 514 5.47 0.17 25.75
CA ALA A 514 4.10 0.38 25.28
C ALA A 514 3.18 0.98 26.36
N GLY A 515 3.41 0.62 27.63
CA GLY A 515 2.75 1.24 28.79
C GLY A 515 1.31 0.81 29.02
N VAL A 516 0.91 -0.38 28.56
CA VAL A 516 -0.49 -0.85 28.60
C VAL A 516 -0.79 -1.87 29.73
N GLY A 517 0.11 -1.99 30.69
CA GLY A 517 0.04 -2.97 31.78
C GLY A 517 1.07 -4.09 31.65
N SER A 518 1.06 -5.03 32.58
CA SER A 518 1.94 -6.20 32.53
C SER A 518 1.50 -7.15 31.41
N ILE A 519 2.46 -7.86 30.80
CA ILE A 519 2.14 -8.91 29.79
C ILE A 519 1.19 -9.95 30.41
N TYR A 520 1.41 -10.30 31.68
CA TYR A 520 0.58 -11.26 32.40
C TYR A 520 -0.90 -10.86 32.39
N ASP A 521 -1.21 -9.64 32.83
CA ASP A 521 -2.59 -9.17 32.93
C ASP A 521 -3.21 -9.05 31.53
N TRP A 522 -2.43 -8.53 30.57
CA TRP A 522 -2.88 -8.39 29.18
C TRP A 522 -3.28 -9.75 28.58
N VAL A 523 -2.39 -10.76 28.71
CA VAL A 523 -2.62 -12.12 28.19
C VAL A 523 -3.83 -12.76 28.86
N PHE A 524 -3.99 -12.60 30.18
CA PHE A 524 -5.14 -13.12 30.90
C PHE A 524 -6.47 -12.58 30.35
N TRP A 525 -6.58 -11.25 30.19
CA TRP A 525 -7.80 -10.64 29.64
C TRP A 525 -8.03 -11.01 28.18
N HIS A 526 -6.97 -11.13 27.37
CA HIS A 526 -7.08 -11.51 25.97
C HIS A 526 -7.50 -12.97 25.77
N ARG A 527 -6.94 -13.91 26.56
CA ARG A 527 -7.38 -15.32 26.53
C ARG A 527 -8.84 -15.47 26.96
N MET A 528 -9.29 -14.70 27.96
CA MET A 528 -10.71 -14.66 28.33
C MET A 528 -11.59 -14.14 27.20
N HIS A 529 -11.15 -13.08 26.51
CA HIS A 529 -11.85 -12.54 25.36
C HIS A 529 -12.05 -13.58 24.26
N HIS A 530 -11.01 -14.34 23.90
CA HIS A 530 -11.15 -15.42 22.91
C HIS A 530 -12.04 -16.56 23.38
N LYS A 531 -11.88 -17.01 24.64
CA LYS A 531 -12.67 -18.13 25.18
C LYS A 531 -14.17 -17.82 25.25
N TYR A 532 -14.51 -16.60 25.60
CA TYR A 532 -15.89 -16.16 25.81
C TYR A 532 -16.40 -15.23 24.71
N HIS A 533 -15.73 -15.21 23.56
CA HIS A 533 -15.97 -14.26 22.47
C HIS A 533 -17.45 -14.16 22.09
N GLY A 534 -17.98 -12.93 22.05
CA GLY A 534 -19.38 -12.67 21.68
C GLY A 534 -20.42 -12.98 22.76
N THR A 535 -20.00 -13.46 23.95
CA THR A 535 -20.90 -13.70 25.09
C THR A 535 -20.88 -12.54 26.10
N GLU A 536 -21.80 -12.53 27.06
CA GLU A 536 -21.79 -11.55 28.16
C GLU A 536 -20.56 -11.67 29.09
N ARG A 537 -19.86 -12.81 29.06
CA ARG A 537 -18.62 -13.05 29.81
C ARG A 537 -17.38 -12.47 29.12
N ASP A 538 -17.50 -12.07 27.85
CA ASP A 538 -16.42 -11.40 27.13
C ASP A 538 -16.14 -10.01 27.75
N PRO A 539 -14.93 -9.76 28.29
CA PRO A 539 -14.57 -8.46 28.85
C PRO A 539 -14.65 -7.31 27.84
N TYR A 540 -14.47 -7.62 26.55
CA TYR A 540 -14.45 -6.66 25.43
C TYR A 540 -15.62 -6.87 24.46
N ASN A 541 -16.72 -7.47 24.93
CA ASN A 541 -17.86 -7.88 24.10
C ASN A 541 -18.20 -6.91 22.97
N HIS A 542 -17.89 -7.32 21.73
CA HIS A 542 -18.07 -6.52 20.53
C HIS A 542 -19.56 -6.26 20.21
N ASN A 543 -20.48 -7.10 20.72
CA ASN A 543 -21.92 -6.90 20.54
C ASN A 543 -22.46 -5.64 21.23
N LYS A 544 -21.73 -5.11 22.22
CA LYS A 544 -22.04 -3.83 22.89
C LYS A 544 -21.54 -2.60 22.11
N GLY A 545 -20.91 -2.82 20.96
CA GLY A 545 -20.44 -1.78 20.04
C GLY A 545 -18.97 -1.41 20.19
N PHE A 546 -18.47 -0.62 19.24
CA PHE A 546 -17.06 -0.24 19.14
C PHE A 546 -16.58 0.54 20.37
N PHE A 547 -17.33 1.55 20.81
CA PHE A 547 -16.93 2.35 21.97
C PHE A 547 -16.85 1.54 23.27
N TYR A 548 -17.72 0.53 23.40
CA TYR A 548 -17.67 -0.38 24.55
C TYR A 548 -16.41 -1.23 24.53
N SER A 549 -16.19 -1.97 23.44
CA SER A 549 -15.04 -2.87 23.27
C SER A 549 -13.70 -2.13 23.35
N HIS A 550 -13.61 -0.93 22.75
CA HIS A 550 -12.39 -0.16 22.66
C HIS A 550 -12.06 0.63 23.95
N VAL A 551 -13.04 1.31 24.55
CA VAL A 551 -12.77 2.25 25.67
C VAL A 551 -13.41 1.80 26.97
N ILE A 552 -14.73 1.60 26.99
CA ILE A 552 -15.47 1.43 28.26
C ILE A 552 -15.06 0.15 29.00
N SER A 553 -14.84 -0.95 28.28
CA SER A 553 -14.37 -2.24 28.81
C SER A 553 -13.15 -2.09 29.74
N ASN A 554 -12.18 -1.24 29.34
CA ASN A 554 -10.95 -0.95 30.07
C ASN A 554 -11.16 -0.07 31.32
N LEU A 555 -12.30 0.62 31.41
CA LEU A 555 -12.64 1.53 32.52
C LEU A 555 -13.51 0.86 33.59
N LEU A 556 -14.01 -0.34 33.35
CA LEU A 556 -14.91 -1.03 34.26
C LEU A 556 -14.18 -1.82 35.35
N SER A 557 -14.81 -1.95 36.52
CA SER A 557 -14.38 -2.86 37.58
C SER A 557 -14.37 -4.32 37.13
N VAL A 558 -13.57 -5.14 37.81
CA VAL A 558 -13.52 -6.58 37.54
C VAL A 558 -14.90 -7.17 37.82
N PRO A 559 -15.46 -8.04 36.94
CA PRO A 559 -16.74 -8.70 37.19
C PRO A 559 -16.74 -9.46 38.53
N SER A 560 -17.83 -9.38 39.30
CA SER A 560 -17.91 -10.01 40.62
C SER A 560 -17.85 -11.54 40.57
N ASP A 561 -18.27 -12.11 39.45
CA ASP A 561 -18.31 -13.54 39.15
C ASP A 561 -17.03 -14.05 38.45
N ILE A 562 -16.02 -13.20 38.23
CA ILE A 562 -14.82 -13.58 37.47
C ILE A 562 -14.14 -14.84 37.99
N LYS A 563 -14.16 -15.07 39.32
CA LYS A 563 -13.55 -16.25 39.95
C LYS A 563 -14.14 -17.57 39.45
N THR A 564 -15.38 -17.55 38.97
CA THR A 564 -16.07 -18.74 38.48
C THR A 564 -15.49 -19.23 37.16
N TYR A 565 -15.19 -18.31 36.23
CA TYR A 565 -14.74 -18.67 34.88
C TYR A 565 -13.28 -18.32 34.57
N ALA A 566 -12.59 -17.58 35.45
CA ALA A 566 -11.15 -17.33 35.33
C ALA A 566 -10.31 -18.60 35.48
N ARG A 567 -10.84 -19.62 36.19
CA ARG A 567 -10.22 -20.94 36.34
C ARG A 567 -10.12 -21.69 35.02
N ASP A 568 -10.96 -21.34 34.06
CA ASP A 568 -11.01 -21.99 32.76
C ASP A 568 -9.93 -21.47 31.80
N ILE A 569 -9.16 -20.47 32.22
CA ILE A 569 -8.07 -19.88 31.45
C ILE A 569 -6.76 -20.49 31.94
N ASP A 570 -6.13 -21.28 31.08
CA ASP A 570 -4.78 -21.75 31.35
C ASP A 570 -3.81 -20.56 31.28
N MET A 571 -2.97 -20.41 32.31
CA MET A 571 -1.90 -19.39 32.40
C MET A 571 -0.56 -20.01 32.78
N ARG A 572 -0.45 -21.35 32.88
CA ARG A 572 0.73 -22.04 33.40
C ARG A 572 1.99 -21.72 32.61
N ASP A 573 1.87 -21.59 31.30
CA ASP A 573 2.97 -21.23 30.40
C ASP A 573 3.52 -19.82 30.68
N VAL A 574 2.64 -18.88 31.03
CA VAL A 574 2.97 -17.49 31.37
C VAL A 574 3.52 -17.43 32.80
N ASP A 575 2.96 -18.20 33.72
CA ASP A 575 3.39 -18.30 35.12
C ASP A 575 4.81 -18.87 35.25
N MET A 576 5.18 -19.80 34.38
CA MET A 576 6.52 -20.40 34.37
C MET A 576 7.58 -19.52 33.70
N ASP A 577 7.20 -18.43 33.03
CA ASP A 577 8.16 -17.55 32.36
C ASP A 577 8.78 -16.51 33.31
N GLY A 578 10.08 -16.67 33.58
CA GLY A 578 10.82 -15.79 34.50
C GLY A 578 10.88 -14.32 34.07
N TYR A 579 10.81 -14.01 32.77
CA TYR A 579 10.78 -12.63 32.29
C TYR A 579 9.43 -11.97 32.58
N ILE A 580 8.34 -12.68 32.33
CA ILE A 580 6.99 -12.17 32.62
C ILE A 580 6.79 -12.00 34.11
N TRP A 581 7.24 -12.98 34.92
CA TRP A 581 7.20 -12.88 36.37
C TRP A 581 7.96 -11.64 36.87
N THR A 582 9.17 -11.42 36.36
CA THR A 582 10.00 -10.25 36.68
C THR A 582 9.29 -8.95 36.29
N GLN A 583 8.76 -8.89 35.07
CA GLN A 583 8.04 -7.74 34.58
C GLN A 583 6.82 -7.43 35.44
N ARG A 584 6.00 -8.43 35.76
CA ARG A 584 4.80 -8.26 36.59
C ARG A 584 5.14 -7.75 37.98
N LYS A 585 6.16 -8.34 38.62
CA LYS A 585 6.57 -7.98 39.98
C LYS A 585 7.11 -6.55 40.07
N PHE A 586 7.85 -6.11 39.07
CA PHE A 586 8.51 -4.79 39.06
C PHE A 586 7.91 -3.81 38.04
N TYR A 587 6.68 -4.06 37.57
CA TYR A 587 6.11 -3.37 36.41
C TYR A 587 6.14 -1.85 36.55
N TRP A 588 5.67 -1.31 37.68
CA TRP A 588 5.62 0.13 37.89
C TRP A 588 7.00 0.79 37.90
N ILE A 589 8.01 0.13 38.47
CA ILE A 589 9.39 0.63 38.47
C ILE A 589 9.95 0.60 37.05
N LEU A 590 9.79 -0.53 36.35
CA LEU A 590 10.26 -0.67 34.98
C LEU A 590 9.56 0.31 34.04
N PHE A 591 8.25 0.52 34.18
CA PHE A 591 7.48 1.45 33.36
C PHE A 591 7.89 2.90 33.62
N ILE A 592 8.03 3.33 34.88
CA ILE A 592 8.45 4.70 35.20
C ILE A 592 9.85 4.97 34.62
N VAL A 593 10.78 4.03 34.77
CA VAL A 593 12.15 4.21 34.30
C VAL A 593 12.26 4.06 32.78
N LEU A 594 11.88 2.91 32.22
CA LEU A 594 12.09 2.56 30.82
C LEU A 594 10.97 3.05 29.91
N GLY A 595 9.73 3.04 30.39
CA GLY A 595 8.57 3.51 29.63
C GLY A 595 8.46 5.02 29.61
N PHE A 596 8.81 5.72 30.69
CA PHE A 596 8.50 7.15 30.83
C PHE A 596 9.74 8.06 30.91
N LEU A 597 10.56 7.93 31.95
CA LEU A 597 11.66 8.85 32.24
C LEU A 597 12.79 8.75 31.21
N LEU A 598 13.26 7.53 30.92
CA LEU A 598 14.37 7.30 29.99
C LEU A 598 14.03 7.82 28.58
N PRO A 599 12.85 7.52 27.99
CA PRO A 599 12.49 8.07 26.68
C PRO A 599 12.43 9.60 26.65
N ILE A 600 11.83 10.22 27.66
CA ILE A 600 11.72 11.69 27.70
C ILE A 600 13.11 12.33 27.85
N HIS A 601 13.95 11.78 28.73
CA HIS A 601 15.27 12.31 29.01
C HIS A 601 16.24 12.15 27.84
N ALA A 602 16.16 11.03 27.11
CA ALA A 602 17.00 10.79 25.94
C ALA A 602 16.86 11.91 24.89
N ALA A 603 15.62 12.32 24.57
CA ALA A 603 15.40 13.37 23.58
C ALA A 603 15.96 14.73 24.00
N VAL A 604 15.90 15.03 25.30
CA VAL A 604 16.44 16.28 25.84
C VAL A 604 17.96 16.28 25.81
N VAL A 605 18.61 15.19 26.22
CA VAL A 605 20.08 15.14 26.33
C VAL A 605 20.76 15.03 24.97
N TYR A 606 20.30 14.14 24.09
CA TYR A 606 21.07 13.79 22.89
C TYR A 606 20.92 14.78 21.74
N TRP A 607 19.77 15.45 21.60
CA TRP A 607 19.55 16.44 20.53
C TRP A 607 18.89 17.74 21.01
N ASN A 608 18.99 18.01 22.33
CA ASN A 608 18.56 19.25 22.97
C ASN A 608 17.10 19.62 22.67
N GLU A 609 16.19 18.64 22.70
CA GLU A 609 14.75 18.89 22.62
C GLU A 609 14.25 19.58 23.90
N SER A 610 13.23 20.43 23.80
CA SER A 610 12.63 21.05 24.99
C SER A 610 11.98 19.99 25.88
N TYR A 611 12.14 20.09 27.20
CA TYR A 611 11.46 19.21 28.16
C TYR A 611 9.95 19.16 27.94
N THR A 612 9.31 20.29 27.65
CA THR A 612 7.87 20.34 27.38
C THR A 612 7.51 19.58 26.11
N ASN A 613 8.28 19.75 25.03
CA ASN A 613 8.07 19.03 23.77
C ASN A 613 8.29 17.52 23.97
N SER A 614 9.36 17.14 24.66
CA SER A 614 9.69 15.74 24.94
C SER A 614 8.60 15.07 25.77
N PHE A 615 8.14 15.71 26.86
CA PHE A 615 7.04 15.19 27.67
C PHE A 615 5.73 15.05 26.87
N MET A 616 5.34 16.09 26.13
CA MET A 616 4.07 16.08 25.39
C MET A 616 4.10 15.08 24.23
N ILE A 617 5.21 15.01 23.49
CA ILE A 617 5.33 14.15 22.30
C ILE A 617 5.72 12.72 22.69
N ILE A 618 6.91 12.53 23.28
CA ILE A 618 7.49 11.21 23.59
C ILE A 618 6.77 10.56 24.77
N GLY A 619 6.29 11.35 25.74
CA GLY A 619 5.47 10.85 26.84
C GLY A 619 4.01 10.67 26.45
N ALA A 620 3.26 11.78 26.37
CA ALA A 620 1.80 11.74 26.28
C ALA A 620 1.28 11.26 24.91
N ALA A 621 1.70 11.88 23.80
CA ALA A 621 1.21 11.51 22.46
C ALA A 621 1.58 10.07 22.09
N ARG A 622 2.77 9.61 22.49
CA ARG A 622 3.20 8.23 22.26
C ARG A 622 2.30 7.26 23.01
N LEU A 623 2.10 7.49 24.31
CA LEU A 623 1.24 6.62 25.14
C LEU A 623 -0.22 6.64 24.71
N LEU A 624 -0.72 7.79 24.22
CA LEU A 624 -2.03 7.88 23.57
C LEU A 624 -2.13 6.90 22.40
N ILE A 625 -1.16 6.92 21.48
CA ILE A 625 -1.15 6.04 20.31
C ILE A 625 -1.01 4.56 20.73
N THR A 626 -0.04 4.22 21.58
CA THR A 626 0.20 2.82 21.96
C THR A 626 -0.97 2.21 22.72
N THR A 627 -1.65 3.01 23.55
CA THR A 627 -2.88 2.60 24.25
C THR A 627 -3.99 2.28 23.24
N ASN A 628 -4.24 3.16 22.27
CA ASN A 628 -5.28 2.95 21.26
C ASN A 628 -4.95 1.75 20.36
N ILE A 629 -3.68 1.56 19.99
CA ILE A 629 -3.23 0.36 19.27
C ILE A 629 -3.57 -0.91 20.06
N SER A 630 -3.24 -0.95 21.36
CA SER A 630 -3.56 -2.12 22.19
C SER A 630 -5.05 -2.37 22.30
N TRP A 631 -5.87 -1.32 22.42
CA TRP A 631 -7.32 -1.47 22.48
C TRP A 631 -7.93 -1.87 21.15
N LEU A 632 -7.27 -1.50 20.06
CA LEU A 632 -7.67 -1.88 18.71
C LEU A 632 -7.58 -3.40 18.52
N VAL A 633 -6.64 -4.10 19.16
CA VAL A 633 -6.57 -5.57 19.10
C VAL A 633 -7.90 -6.21 19.50
N ASN A 634 -8.63 -5.61 20.45
CA ASN A 634 -9.91 -6.13 20.94
C ASN A 634 -11.12 -5.65 20.11
N SER A 635 -11.01 -4.49 19.45
CA SER A 635 -12.14 -3.85 18.75
C SER A 635 -12.01 -3.84 17.23
N ALA A 636 -10.86 -4.27 16.68
CA ALA A 636 -10.53 -4.21 15.26
C ALA A 636 -11.52 -5.01 14.42
N LEU A 637 -12.12 -6.08 14.97
CA LEU A 637 -13.14 -6.87 14.27
C LEU A 637 -14.33 -6.01 13.82
N LEU A 638 -14.70 -5.00 14.60
CA LEU A 638 -15.81 -4.10 14.26
C LEU A 638 -15.45 -3.06 13.18
N VAL A 639 -14.15 -2.83 12.95
CA VAL A 639 -13.64 -1.82 12.00
C VAL A 639 -13.19 -2.47 10.69
N TRP A 640 -12.34 -3.51 10.77
CA TRP A 640 -11.75 -4.22 9.64
C TRP A 640 -12.41 -5.56 9.33
N GLY A 641 -13.15 -6.15 10.26
CA GLY A 641 -13.83 -7.42 10.02
C GLY A 641 -14.99 -7.27 9.05
N LEU A 642 -15.04 -8.13 8.04
CA LEU A 642 -16.22 -8.26 7.17
C LEU A 642 -17.36 -8.91 7.94
N LYS A 643 -18.55 -8.31 7.85
CA LYS A 643 -19.77 -8.84 8.47
C LYS A 643 -20.48 -9.80 7.52
N LYS A 644 -21.31 -10.66 8.10
CA LYS A 644 -22.16 -11.57 7.34
C LYS A 644 -23.11 -10.78 6.44
N GLY A 645 -22.98 -10.95 5.13
CA GLY A 645 -23.78 -10.26 4.12
C GLY A 645 -23.11 -9.02 3.50
N ASP A 646 -21.94 -8.62 3.98
CA ASP A 646 -21.12 -7.61 3.31
C ASP A 646 -20.70 -8.15 1.93
N LYS A 647 -20.79 -7.30 0.90
CA LYS A 647 -20.17 -7.60 -0.40
C LYS A 647 -18.65 -7.47 -0.28
N PHE A 648 -17.92 -8.33 -0.97
CA PHE A 648 -16.47 -8.24 -1.07
C PHE A 648 -16.07 -8.15 -2.55
N PRO A 649 -15.34 -7.10 -2.98
CA PRO A 649 -14.88 -5.96 -2.18
C PRO A 649 -16.05 -5.10 -1.67
N VAL A 650 -15.80 -4.35 -0.59
CA VAL A 650 -16.84 -3.55 0.06
C VAL A 650 -17.18 -2.34 -0.81
N ASP A 651 -18.43 -2.24 -1.25
CA ASP A 651 -18.98 -1.09 -1.97
C ASP A 651 -19.26 0.10 -1.02
N ASP A 652 -18.24 0.62 -0.34
CA ASP A 652 -18.38 1.82 0.48
C ASP A 652 -17.19 2.79 0.31
N ASN A 653 -17.40 4.06 0.69
CA ASN A 653 -16.35 5.07 0.62
C ASN A 653 -15.20 4.80 1.62
N SER A 654 -15.36 3.86 2.56
CA SER A 654 -14.28 3.48 3.46
C SER A 654 -13.20 2.69 2.73
N VAL A 655 -13.49 2.06 1.58
CA VAL A 655 -12.49 1.32 0.78
C VAL A 655 -11.26 2.15 0.39
N PHE A 656 -11.39 3.48 0.31
CA PHE A 656 -10.29 4.40 0.02
C PHE A 656 -9.34 4.62 1.21
N PHE A 657 -9.79 4.31 2.43
CA PHE A 657 -9.06 4.57 3.68
C PHE A 657 -8.85 3.31 4.52
N LEU A 658 -9.68 2.27 4.35
CA LEU A 658 -9.75 1.05 5.14
C LEU A 658 -10.13 -0.13 4.23
N SER A 659 -9.27 -1.15 4.16
CA SER A 659 -9.58 -2.42 3.48
C SER A 659 -10.14 -3.42 4.49
N LYS A 660 -11.46 -3.68 4.44
CA LYS A 660 -12.05 -4.74 5.27
C LYS A 660 -11.62 -6.11 4.77
N SER A 661 -11.54 -7.07 5.69
CA SER A 661 -10.94 -8.37 5.46
C SER A 661 -11.60 -9.48 6.28
N TYR A 662 -11.56 -10.71 5.77
CA TYR A 662 -11.99 -11.91 6.51
C TYR A 662 -10.92 -12.40 7.50
N TRP A 663 -9.67 -11.95 7.39
CA TRP A 663 -8.54 -12.45 8.19
C TRP A 663 -8.71 -12.22 9.69
N LEU A 664 -9.40 -11.15 10.10
CA LEU A 664 -9.76 -10.99 11.51
C LEU A 664 -10.75 -12.03 12.00
N ASN A 665 -11.77 -12.38 11.20
CA ASN A 665 -12.67 -13.47 11.54
C ASN A 665 -11.92 -14.81 11.61
N TYR A 666 -10.98 -15.03 10.68
CA TYR A 666 -10.07 -16.17 10.71
C TYR A 666 -9.24 -16.23 11.99
N HIS A 667 -8.81 -15.08 12.53
CA HIS A 667 -8.06 -15.02 13.79
C HIS A 667 -8.84 -15.60 14.96
N TYR A 668 -10.13 -15.30 15.05
CA TYR A 668 -10.96 -15.83 16.12
C TYR A 668 -11.20 -17.34 16.00
N MET A 669 -11.16 -17.89 14.79
CA MET A 669 -11.29 -19.33 14.56
C MET A 669 -9.98 -20.09 14.78
N LEU A 670 -8.88 -19.59 14.21
CA LEU A 670 -7.55 -20.19 14.28
C LEU A 670 -6.57 -19.18 14.91
N PRO A 671 -6.72 -18.88 16.21
CA PRO A 671 -5.93 -17.84 16.88
C PRO A 671 -4.45 -18.18 16.99
N TRP A 672 -4.10 -19.47 16.91
CA TRP A 672 -2.75 -20.00 16.99
C TRP A 672 -1.99 -19.99 15.66
N ASP A 673 -2.62 -19.60 14.54
CA ASP A 673 -1.94 -19.47 13.25
C ASP A 673 -1.05 -18.22 13.22
N TRP A 674 0.27 -18.41 13.07
CA TRP A 674 1.23 -17.31 13.07
C TRP A 674 1.10 -16.39 11.85
N LYS A 675 0.54 -16.87 10.73
CA LYS A 675 0.45 -16.12 9.46
C LYS A 675 -0.62 -15.04 9.47
N ASN A 676 -1.54 -15.08 10.42
CA ASN A 676 -2.62 -14.11 10.48
C ASN A 676 -2.15 -12.77 11.07
N ASP A 677 -2.61 -11.66 10.52
CA ASP A 677 -2.24 -10.30 10.95
C ASP A 677 -3.37 -9.60 11.73
N GLU A 678 -3.00 -8.81 12.74
CA GLU A 678 -3.95 -8.13 13.64
C GLU A 678 -4.87 -7.13 12.92
N PHE A 679 -4.48 -6.67 11.73
CA PHE A 679 -5.16 -5.63 10.96
C PHE A 679 -5.53 -6.06 9.54
N GLY A 680 -5.73 -7.35 9.32
CA GLY A 680 -6.51 -7.84 8.17
C GLY A 680 -5.71 -8.25 6.93
N SER A 681 -4.44 -8.64 7.09
CA SER A 681 -3.67 -9.31 6.04
C SER A 681 -3.29 -10.74 6.46
N TYR A 682 -3.02 -11.62 5.50
CA TYR A 682 -2.47 -12.95 5.75
C TYR A 682 -1.10 -13.04 5.11
N GLU A 683 -0.09 -13.43 5.88
CA GLU A 683 1.31 -13.66 5.47
C GLU A 683 2.09 -12.45 4.92
N ARG A 684 1.42 -11.32 4.68
CA ARG A 684 1.98 -10.09 4.08
C ARG A 684 2.09 -8.91 5.06
N GLY A 685 1.74 -9.14 6.33
CA GLY A 685 1.75 -8.14 7.39
C GLY A 685 3.14 -7.78 7.88
N PHE A 686 3.30 -6.58 8.44
CA PHE A 686 4.56 -6.13 9.04
C PHE A 686 5.06 -7.08 10.11
N ILE A 687 4.17 -7.58 10.98
CA ILE A 687 4.56 -8.52 12.04
C ILE A 687 4.93 -9.87 11.46
N THR A 688 4.21 -10.38 10.44
CA THR A 688 4.60 -11.63 9.78
C THR A 688 5.98 -11.54 9.13
N PHE A 689 6.35 -10.37 8.58
CA PHE A 689 7.71 -10.13 8.08
C PHE A 689 8.75 -10.17 9.20
N ILE A 690 8.49 -9.54 10.35
CA ILE A 690 9.39 -9.60 11.51
C ILE A 690 9.55 -11.04 12.02
N LEU A 691 8.47 -11.81 12.08
CA LEU A 691 8.53 -13.22 12.50
C LEU A 691 9.34 -14.08 11.51
N LYS A 692 9.12 -13.92 10.19
CA LYS A 692 9.94 -14.57 9.15
C LYS A 692 11.42 -14.24 9.36
N MET A 693 11.75 -12.96 9.52
CA MET A 693 13.12 -12.52 9.78
C MET A 693 13.71 -13.15 11.06
N TRP A 694 12.96 -13.19 12.17
CA TRP A 694 13.44 -13.83 13.40
C TRP A 694 13.59 -15.34 13.26
N TYR A 695 12.78 -15.99 12.42
CA TYR A 695 12.89 -17.42 12.14
C TYR A 695 14.17 -17.73 11.35
N GLU A 696 14.44 -16.98 10.27
CA GLU A 696 15.67 -17.09 9.48
C GLU A 696 16.94 -16.78 10.29
N LEU A 697 16.83 -16.00 11.36
CA LEU A 697 17.93 -15.69 12.29
C LEU A 697 18.05 -16.68 13.45
N ASP A 698 17.31 -17.79 13.44
CA ASP A 698 17.26 -18.79 14.51
C ASP A 698 16.85 -18.21 15.90
N LEU A 699 16.14 -17.08 15.90
CA LEU A 699 15.69 -16.39 17.13
C LEU A 699 14.31 -16.88 17.60
N ILE A 700 13.52 -17.48 16.70
CA ILE A 700 12.24 -18.13 16.98
C ILE A 700 12.15 -19.47 16.23
N ASN A 701 11.28 -20.38 16.67
CA ASN A 701 11.02 -21.67 16.01
C ASN A 701 9.58 -22.14 16.27
N GLN A 702 9.22 -23.29 15.69
CA GLN A 702 7.91 -23.93 15.85
C GLN A 702 6.75 -23.00 15.45
N LEU A 703 6.84 -22.43 14.24
CA LEU A 703 5.80 -21.58 13.66
C LEU A 703 4.57 -22.44 13.31
N LYS A 704 3.47 -22.27 14.03
CA LYS A 704 2.23 -23.06 13.84
C LYS A 704 1.35 -22.45 12.76
N THR A 705 1.07 -23.19 11.70
CA THR A 705 0.19 -22.73 10.62
C THR A 705 -0.68 -23.88 10.12
N ALA A 706 -1.93 -23.59 9.77
CA ALA A 706 -2.82 -24.58 9.19
C ALA A 706 -2.48 -24.77 7.71
N THR A 707 -2.38 -26.02 7.24
CA THR A 707 -2.23 -26.29 5.80
C THR A 707 -3.59 -26.27 5.11
N CYS A 708 -3.60 -26.03 3.80
CA CYS A 708 -4.84 -26.09 3.02
C CYS A 708 -5.46 -27.50 3.06
N ASP A 709 -4.63 -28.53 3.09
CA ASP A 709 -5.07 -29.92 3.10
C ASP A 709 -5.66 -30.31 4.45
N ASP A 710 -5.02 -29.93 5.56
CA ASP A 710 -5.56 -30.14 6.91
C ASP A 710 -6.92 -29.47 7.06
N VAL A 711 -7.03 -28.22 6.60
CA VAL A 711 -8.29 -27.48 6.64
C VAL A 711 -9.31 -28.19 5.75
N ARG A 712 -8.97 -28.57 4.51
CA ARG A 712 -9.91 -29.26 3.60
C ARG A 712 -10.41 -30.59 4.17
N GLU A 713 -9.53 -31.37 4.77
CA GLU A 713 -9.83 -32.67 5.37
C GLU A 713 -10.76 -32.53 6.58
N ALA A 714 -10.44 -31.62 7.51
CA ALA A 714 -11.25 -31.36 8.69
C ALA A 714 -12.71 -31.03 8.31
N LEU A 715 -12.90 -30.38 7.17
CA LEU A 715 -14.22 -29.96 6.69
C LEU A 715 -14.97 -31.04 5.98
N TYR A 716 -14.24 -31.85 5.23
CA TYR A 716 -14.80 -33.06 4.67
C TYR A 716 -15.40 -33.89 5.81
N LYS A 717 -14.65 -34.10 6.90
CA LYS A 717 -15.11 -34.84 8.08
C LYS A 717 -16.29 -34.17 8.81
N VAL A 718 -16.32 -32.84 8.91
CA VAL A 718 -17.49 -32.12 9.44
C VAL A 718 -18.71 -32.25 8.52
N ALA A 719 -18.51 -32.15 7.20
CA ALA A 719 -19.58 -32.22 6.21
C ALA A 719 -20.15 -33.65 6.08
N SER A 720 -19.32 -34.67 6.23
CA SER A 720 -19.74 -36.08 6.32
C SER A 720 -20.32 -36.45 7.69
N SER A 721 -20.38 -35.50 8.63
CA SER A 721 -20.84 -35.69 10.02
C SER A 721 -20.02 -36.71 10.81
N GLU A 722 -18.75 -36.94 10.43
CA GLU A 722 -17.81 -37.79 11.16
C GLU A 722 -17.33 -37.13 12.47
N MET A 723 -17.35 -35.80 12.53
CA MET A 723 -16.93 -35.01 13.70
C MET A 723 -17.65 -33.67 13.80
N THR A 724 -17.62 -33.10 15.00
CA THR A 724 -18.09 -31.74 15.25
C THR A 724 -17.07 -30.68 14.82
N MET A 725 -17.51 -29.43 14.71
CA MET A 725 -16.63 -28.31 14.33
C MET A 725 -15.44 -28.13 15.28
N ASP A 726 -15.70 -28.23 16.59
CA ASP A 726 -14.68 -28.01 17.61
C ASP A 726 -13.64 -29.13 17.60
N GLU A 727 -14.06 -30.38 17.34
CA GLU A 727 -13.16 -31.53 17.16
C GLU A 727 -12.30 -31.36 15.91
N ALA A 728 -12.89 -30.91 14.80
CA ALA A 728 -12.17 -30.66 13.55
C ALA A 728 -11.11 -29.56 13.70
N LEU A 729 -11.44 -28.44 14.36
CA LEU A 729 -10.48 -27.36 14.64
C LEU A 729 -9.37 -27.81 15.60
N ALA A 730 -9.68 -28.70 16.55
CA ALA A 730 -8.69 -29.29 17.44
C ALA A 730 -7.72 -30.22 16.69
N GLU A 731 -8.23 -31.03 15.75
CA GLU A 731 -7.40 -31.88 14.87
C GLU A 731 -6.45 -31.02 14.01
N VAL A 732 -6.96 -29.98 13.34
CA VAL A 732 -6.14 -29.05 12.54
C VAL A 732 -5.04 -28.40 13.39
N LYS A 733 -5.36 -28.03 14.64
CA LYS A 733 -4.36 -27.51 15.58
C LYS A 733 -3.29 -28.54 15.91
N GLN A 734 -3.70 -29.78 16.19
CA GLN A 734 -2.77 -30.85 16.51
C GLN A 734 -1.81 -31.12 15.34
N ASN A 735 -2.33 -31.22 14.11
CA ASN A 735 -1.52 -31.41 12.91
C ASN A 735 -0.51 -30.27 12.74
N ALA A 736 -0.94 -29.01 12.89
CA ALA A 736 -0.05 -27.85 12.81
C ALA A 736 1.05 -27.87 13.88
N GLU A 737 0.75 -28.32 15.11
CA GLU A 737 1.74 -28.46 16.18
C GLU A 737 2.76 -29.58 15.89
N GLU A 738 2.30 -30.71 15.34
CA GLU A 738 3.17 -31.81 14.94
C GLU A 738 4.11 -31.43 13.79
N VAL A 739 3.61 -30.73 12.77
CA VAL A 739 4.41 -30.22 11.65
C VAL A 739 5.47 -29.24 12.16
N ALA A 740 5.08 -28.27 12.98
CA ALA A 740 5.99 -27.30 13.58
C ALA A 740 7.09 -27.97 14.44
N TYR A 741 6.77 -29.07 15.11
CA TYR A 741 7.75 -29.85 15.87
C TYR A 741 8.70 -30.65 14.96
N LYS A 742 8.18 -31.27 13.90
CA LYS A 742 8.98 -32.02 12.90
C LYS A 742 10.01 -31.12 12.21
N GLU A 743 9.62 -29.92 11.79
CA GLU A 743 10.54 -28.95 11.15
C GLU A 743 11.75 -28.63 12.04
N LYS A 744 11.53 -28.43 13.33
CA LYS A 744 12.61 -28.18 14.30
C LYS A 744 13.58 -29.35 14.42
N LEU A 745 13.09 -30.59 14.29
CA LEU A 745 13.94 -31.79 14.32
C LEU A 745 14.75 -31.95 13.04
N MET A 746 14.14 -31.68 11.88
CA MET A 746 14.83 -31.77 10.58
C MET A 746 16.00 -30.78 10.47
N TYR A 747 15.88 -29.58 11.03
CA TYR A 747 16.98 -28.60 11.02
C TYR A 747 18.16 -28.95 11.95
N ARG A 748 17.97 -29.90 12.88
CA ARG A 748 19.01 -30.31 13.85
C ARG A 748 19.76 -31.59 13.44
N HIS A 749 19.35 -32.22 12.35
CA HIS A 749 20.02 -33.36 11.71
C HIS A 749 20.63 -32.92 10.39
#